data_AF-A0AAV0ES80-F1
#
_entry.id   AF-A0AAV0ES80-F1
#
_cell.length_a   1.000
_cell.length_b   1.000
_cell.length_c   1.000
_cell.angle_alpha   90.00
_cell.angle_beta   90.00
_cell.angle_gamma   90.00
#
_symmetry.space_group_name_H-M   'P 1'
#
loop_
_entity.id
_entity.type
_entity.pdbx_description
1 polymer ?
#
loop_
_entity_poly.entity_id
_entity_poly.type
_entity_poly.pdbx_seq_one_letter_code
_entity_poly.pdbx_strand_id
1 'polypeptide(L)'
;METKSGEDNPLDEPLLDEKNSKECKRDNSVTPYSRAGLFSVLTFSWISSLIKLGNRKPLDFVDVPKLDSKDSIFGAFPVFRSKLLESQGDTATRVSALNLVKALFLSAWRDILLTGFLSLTYTLASYVGPYLIGEFVSCLNGEGKFRNQGYLLASSFLVAKLVERFSYRCSFFKLKQIGMRMRAVIVTLIYHKGLTVTSSGENTSGQKINLMTIDAQQIESCGVEIHEPWVVLLQISLALFILYKNLGLASLATLGGTCILIAVKYPLGKLYASFDGKLMEAKDERIKATSEVLRNMRIIKLQAWDMKFLSKIMGLRKTEEQWLKKVLYTSAFVTFVFWCAPIFVSVTSFSACVLLKIPLDSAKILSALATFGMLQDPLTNIPSLISTIAQTKVSLCRISSFLSLDDLPIDAVEEIQSSDIAIEITRGCFSWGSNSTTLTDINLKVLRKMRVAICGTVGCGKSSMLSSILGEVPRISGSVKVCGRKAYVAQSPWIQSGTIEENILFGKEMDRSKYESILEACALERDLEILPFGDQTIIGERGINLSGGQKQRFQIARALYQDADIYLFDDPFSAVDAHTGSHLFKGVLLGLLSQKTVVYVTHQVEFLHAADLILVMKDGRITQAGTYEDILKSGSDFMELLGAHNLALSALNDSKHEEPDCSTTESITNSNEDTLKEECLKPDDETAAAMEGGGQLVKEEERGKGNVGFPVYWKYLTMVYGGALVPIILLLHLLYQVLLIGSNYWMAGAAPTSSKDAKQIGYNLIAVYVAFVFVSSVCILFRSILLETAGYKTATILFNKMHSCIFRAPMSFFDATPSGRILNRCSTDQSEVDENISYRVYVVVFLMINLLGTITVMSQAAWQVFVIFIPVISACIWYQELD
;
A
#
# COMPACT_ATOMS: atom_id res chain seq x y z
N MET A 1 -41.50 -17.94 18.08
CA MET A 1 -42.37 -16.84 17.59
C MET A 1 -41.59 -15.56 17.83
N GLU A 2 -40.74 -15.19 16.87
CA GLU A 2 -39.97 -13.95 16.89
C GLU A 2 -40.00 -13.41 15.46
N THR A 3 -40.31 -12.13 15.38
CA THR A 3 -40.76 -11.38 14.21
C THR A 3 -39.64 -11.17 13.19
N LYS A 4 -39.90 -11.59 11.94
CA LYS A 4 -39.17 -11.14 10.76
C LYS A 4 -39.52 -9.67 10.49
N SER A 5 -38.57 -8.78 10.69
CA SER A 5 -38.57 -7.43 10.12
C SER A 5 -37.15 -7.14 9.62
N GLY A 6 -36.82 -7.71 8.46
CA GLY A 6 -35.72 -7.21 7.64
C GLY A 6 -36.32 -6.21 6.68
N GLU A 7 -36.14 -4.92 6.95
CA GLU A 7 -36.28 -3.89 5.93
C GLU A 7 -35.05 -3.98 5.04
N ASP A 8 -35.27 -4.36 3.77
CA ASP A 8 -34.27 -4.30 2.72
C ASP A 8 -33.85 -2.85 2.52
N ASN A 9 -32.65 -2.51 3.00
CA ASN A 9 -32.06 -1.19 2.79
C ASN A 9 -31.38 -1.19 1.40
N PRO A 10 -31.76 -0.33 0.46
CA PRO A 10 -31.27 -0.38 -0.94
C PRO A 10 -29.78 0.01 -1.12
N LEU A 11 -29.05 0.24 -0.04
CA LEU A 11 -27.61 0.56 -0.03
C LEU A 11 -26.70 -0.67 0.05
N ASP A 12 -27.26 -1.87 0.19
CA ASP A 12 -26.50 -3.12 0.40
C ASP A 12 -26.25 -3.95 -0.87
N GLU A 13 -26.64 -3.48 -2.06
CA GLU A 13 -26.28 -4.18 -3.31
C GLU A 13 -24.80 -3.90 -3.69
N PRO A 14 -23.93 -4.92 -3.76
CA PRO A 14 -22.56 -4.73 -4.21
C PRO A 14 -22.55 -4.31 -5.68
N LEU A 15 -21.83 -3.22 -6.00
CA LEU A 15 -21.55 -2.74 -7.37
C LEU A 15 -20.81 -3.76 -8.27
N LEU A 16 -20.41 -4.91 -7.71
CA LEU A 16 -19.83 -6.02 -8.44
C LEU A 16 -20.75 -7.23 -8.29
N ASP A 17 -21.40 -7.55 -9.40
CA ASP A 17 -22.38 -8.62 -9.56
C ASP A 17 -21.87 -9.95 -8.97
N GLU A 18 -22.57 -10.49 -7.97
CA GLU A 18 -22.33 -11.85 -7.45
C GLU A 18 -22.59 -12.93 -8.51
N LYS A 19 -23.23 -12.60 -9.64
CA LYS A 19 -23.60 -13.59 -10.67
C LYS A 19 -22.42 -14.26 -11.35
N ASN A 20 -21.25 -13.61 -11.45
CA ASN A 20 -20.02 -14.28 -11.92
C ASN A 20 -19.50 -15.36 -10.94
N SER A 21 -20.11 -15.50 -9.75
CA SER A 21 -19.82 -16.61 -8.83
C SER A 21 -20.69 -17.85 -9.05
N LYS A 22 -21.79 -17.77 -9.81
CA LYS A 22 -22.75 -18.89 -9.96
C LYS A 22 -22.34 -19.96 -10.98
N GLU A 23 -21.33 -19.71 -11.82
CA GLU A 23 -20.78 -20.72 -12.74
C GLU A 23 -19.60 -21.54 -12.18
N CYS A 24 -19.08 -21.23 -10.99
CA CYS A 24 -18.04 -22.04 -10.35
C CYS A 24 -18.62 -23.09 -9.38
N LYS A 25 -19.45 -24.02 -9.89
CA LYS A 25 -19.69 -25.30 -9.20
C LYS A 25 -18.47 -26.22 -9.35
N ARG A 26 -17.42 -25.94 -8.57
CA ARG A 26 -16.41 -26.93 -8.16
C ARG A 26 -16.15 -26.71 -6.68
N ASP A 27 -16.40 -27.74 -5.86
CA ASP A 27 -16.19 -27.80 -4.39
C ASP A 27 -14.74 -27.56 -3.90
N ASN A 28 -13.86 -27.00 -4.75
CA ASN A 28 -12.44 -26.73 -4.51
C ASN A 28 -12.13 -25.24 -4.26
N SER A 29 -13.12 -24.36 -4.05
CA SER A 29 -12.89 -22.92 -4.08
C SER A 29 -12.28 -22.32 -2.80
N VAL A 30 -12.31 -23.02 -1.66
CA VAL A 30 -11.80 -22.49 -0.36
C VAL A 30 -10.42 -23.07 -0.05
N THR A 31 -9.58 -22.27 0.60
CA THR A 31 -8.22 -22.67 0.99
C THR A 31 -8.16 -24.05 1.67
N PRO A 32 -7.25 -24.95 1.22
CA PRO A 32 -7.03 -26.26 1.85
C PRO A 32 -6.66 -26.18 3.34
N TYR A 33 -6.15 -25.03 3.79
CA TYR A 33 -5.87 -24.75 5.20
C TYR A 33 -7.10 -24.96 6.11
N SER A 34 -8.30 -24.61 5.64
CA SER A 34 -9.55 -24.74 6.42
C SER A 34 -9.88 -26.18 6.82
N ARG A 35 -9.46 -27.15 5.99
CA ARG A 35 -9.69 -28.59 6.18
C ARG A 35 -8.42 -29.35 6.58
N ALA A 36 -7.30 -28.64 6.78
CA ALA A 36 -6.02 -29.25 7.07
C ALA A 36 -5.99 -29.86 8.48
N GLY A 37 -5.59 -31.13 8.58
CA GLY A 37 -5.31 -31.76 9.86
C GLY A 37 -4.09 -31.16 10.57
N LEU A 38 -3.94 -31.43 11.87
CA LEU A 38 -2.87 -30.86 12.70
C LEU A 38 -1.46 -31.03 12.10
N PHE A 39 -1.13 -32.21 11.58
CA PHE A 39 0.17 -32.45 10.95
C PHE A 39 0.38 -31.58 9.71
N SER A 40 -0.66 -31.39 8.90
CA SER A 40 -0.59 -30.57 7.70
C SER A 40 -0.44 -29.09 8.04
N VAL A 41 -1.12 -28.63 9.10
CA VAL A 41 -0.96 -27.26 9.62
C VAL A 41 0.45 -27.03 10.15
N LEU A 42 1.00 -27.95 10.95
CA LEU A 42 2.36 -27.85 11.53
C LEU A 42 3.46 -27.85 10.46
N THR A 43 3.28 -28.63 9.39
CA THR A 43 4.26 -28.79 8.30
C THR A 43 4.02 -27.86 7.11
N PHE A 44 2.93 -27.10 7.11
CA PHE A 44 2.46 -26.29 5.98
C PHE A 44 2.23 -27.07 4.67
N SER A 45 2.09 -28.39 4.72
CA SER A 45 1.93 -29.24 3.52
C SER A 45 0.67 -28.96 2.70
N TRP A 46 -0.33 -28.28 3.28
CA TRP A 46 -1.56 -27.88 2.58
C TRP A 46 -1.30 -26.90 1.42
N ILE A 47 -0.17 -26.16 1.42
CA ILE A 47 0.19 -25.21 0.36
C ILE A 47 0.93 -25.88 -0.81
N SER A 48 1.41 -27.12 -0.64
CA SER A 48 2.26 -27.79 -1.63
C SER A 48 1.59 -27.98 -2.99
N SER A 49 0.26 -28.04 -3.05
CA SER A 49 -0.48 -28.11 -4.31
C SER A 49 -0.38 -26.80 -5.11
N LEU A 50 -0.46 -25.65 -4.43
CA LEU A 50 -0.35 -24.33 -5.04
C LEU A 50 1.09 -24.04 -5.49
N ILE A 51 2.08 -24.43 -4.68
CA ILE A 51 3.50 -24.32 -5.05
C ILE A 51 3.79 -25.14 -6.31
N LYS A 52 3.36 -26.41 -6.36
CA LYS A 52 3.51 -27.26 -7.55
C LYS A 52 2.83 -26.68 -8.80
N LEU A 53 1.71 -25.98 -8.63
CA LEU A 53 1.04 -25.29 -9.74
C LEU A 53 1.88 -24.09 -10.22
N GLY A 54 2.44 -23.32 -9.28
CA GLY A 54 3.31 -22.17 -9.55
C GLY A 54 4.61 -22.53 -10.27
N ASN A 55 5.15 -23.73 -10.03
CA ASN A 55 6.31 -24.25 -10.76
C ASN A 55 5.96 -24.58 -12.23
N ARG A 56 4.74 -25.08 -12.47
CA ARG A 56 4.28 -25.42 -13.84
C ARG A 56 3.85 -24.23 -14.66
N LYS A 57 3.22 -23.23 -14.02
CA LYS A 57 2.76 -22.01 -14.68
C LYS A 57 2.83 -20.82 -13.71
N PRO A 58 3.06 -19.59 -14.22
CA PRO A 58 2.80 -18.38 -13.44
C PRO A 58 1.38 -18.42 -12.88
N LEU A 59 1.24 -18.14 -11.58
CA LEU A 59 -0.06 -18.15 -10.91
C LEU A 59 -0.85 -16.89 -11.28
N ASP A 60 -2.07 -17.09 -11.74
CA ASP A 60 -3.06 -16.02 -11.95
C ASP A 60 -4.01 -15.91 -10.75
N PHE A 61 -4.78 -14.82 -10.66
CA PHE A 61 -5.73 -14.62 -9.56
C PHE A 61 -6.75 -15.75 -9.43
N VAL A 62 -7.08 -16.43 -10.53
CA VAL A 62 -8.02 -17.55 -10.57
C VAL A 62 -7.44 -18.83 -9.95
N ASP A 63 -6.12 -18.94 -9.87
CA ASP A 63 -5.42 -20.09 -9.28
C ASP A 63 -5.31 -20.01 -7.75
N VAL A 64 -5.50 -18.81 -7.19
CA VAL A 64 -5.38 -18.57 -5.75
C VAL A 64 -6.69 -18.98 -5.05
N PRO A 65 -6.66 -19.89 -4.06
CA PRO A 65 -7.87 -20.31 -3.35
C PRO A 65 -8.55 -19.14 -2.63
N LYS A 66 -9.89 -19.17 -2.56
CA LYS A 66 -10.65 -18.19 -1.77
C LYS A 66 -10.39 -18.39 -0.27
N LEU A 67 -10.52 -17.32 0.48
CA LEU A 67 -10.37 -17.32 1.93
C LEU A 67 -11.51 -18.11 2.60
N ASP A 68 -11.20 -18.70 3.76
CA ASP A 68 -12.23 -19.28 4.64
C ASP A 68 -13.14 -18.19 5.23
N SER A 69 -14.35 -18.55 5.62
CA SER A 69 -15.35 -17.60 6.14
C SER A 69 -14.80 -16.80 7.33
N LYS A 70 -14.04 -17.44 8.24
CA LYS A 70 -13.42 -16.80 9.42
C LYS A 70 -12.39 -15.73 9.05
N ASP A 71 -11.73 -15.86 7.90
CA ASP A 71 -10.70 -14.94 7.43
C ASP A 71 -11.21 -13.96 6.35
N SER A 72 -12.38 -14.22 5.77
CA SER A 72 -13.08 -13.31 4.88
C SER A 72 -13.73 -12.15 5.63
N ILE A 73 -13.93 -11.02 4.96
CA ILE A 73 -14.67 -9.86 5.52
C ILE A 73 -16.10 -10.26 5.91
N PHE A 74 -16.77 -11.09 5.11
CA PHE A 74 -18.14 -11.54 5.36
C PHE A 74 -18.30 -12.23 6.73
N GLY A 75 -17.31 -13.01 7.19
CA GLY A 75 -17.34 -13.64 8.51
C GLY A 75 -16.69 -12.80 9.62
N ALA A 76 -15.59 -12.10 9.33
CA ALA A 76 -14.83 -11.37 10.35
C ALA A 76 -15.50 -10.04 10.77
N PHE A 77 -16.10 -9.31 9.82
CA PHE A 77 -16.65 -7.98 10.08
C PHE A 77 -17.87 -7.99 11.01
N PRO A 78 -18.87 -8.90 10.89
CA PRO A 78 -19.99 -8.96 11.82
C PRO A 78 -19.56 -9.28 13.26
N VAL A 79 -18.57 -10.17 13.42
CA VAL A 79 -18.01 -10.52 14.74
C VAL A 79 -17.32 -9.31 15.36
N PHE A 80 -16.51 -8.58 14.59
CA PHE A 80 -15.91 -7.35 15.07
C PHE A 80 -16.95 -6.28 15.41
N ARG A 81 -17.95 -6.05 14.54
CA ARG A 81 -18.98 -5.03 14.73
C ARG A 81 -19.79 -5.28 16.00
N SER A 82 -20.18 -6.53 16.27
CA SER A 82 -20.86 -6.87 17.53
C SER A 82 -19.99 -6.58 18.76
N LYS A 83 -18.69 -6.92 18.72
CA LYS A 83 -17.75 -6.58 19.80
C LYS A 83 -17.49 -5.08 19.94
N LEU A 84 -17.55 -4.32 18.85
CA LEU A 84 -17.44 -2.86 18.90
C LEU A 84 -18.66 -2.24 19.59
N LEU A 85 -19.87 -2.69 19.27
CA LEU A 85 -21.10 -2.26 19.93
C LEU A 85 -21.10 -2.60 21.42
N GLU A 86 -20.73 -3.84 21.78
CA GLU A 86 -20.55 -4.24 23.18
C GLU A 86 -19.52 -3.36 23.93
N SER A 87 -18.48 -2.88 23.23
CA SER A 87 -17.43 -2.05 23.82
C SER A 87 -17.80 -0.58 24.02
N GLN A 88 -18.77 -0.07 23.25
CA GLN A 88 -19.24 1.31 23.34
C GLN A 88 -20.17 1.53 24.54
N GLY A 89 -20.97 0.51 24.90
CA GLY A 89 -22.03 0.64 25.90
C GLY A 89 -23.19 1.53 25.43
N ASP A 90 -24.31 1.54 26.17
CA ASP A 90 -25.56 2.22 25.75
C ASP A 90 -25.46 3.76 25.69
N THR A 91 -24.37 4.37 26.17
CA THR A 91 -24.25 5.83 26.38
C THR A 91 -23.25 6.55 25.46
N ALA A 92 -22.47 5.86 24.64
CA ALA A 92 -21.43 6.50 23.83
C ALA A 92 -21.83 6.63 22.35
N THR A 93 -22.15 7.84 21.91
CA THR A 93 -22.37 8.18 20.48
C THR A 93 -21.07 8.22 19.65
N ARG A 94 -19.89 8.20 20.28
CA ARG A 94 -18.59 8.37 19.61
C ARG A 94 -17.67 7.17 19.83
N VAL A 95 -17.02 6.74 18.74
CA VAL A 95 -16.09 5.60 18.76
C VAL A 95 -14.72 6.07 19.25
N SER A 96 -14.34 5.69 20.48
CA SER A 96 -13.01 5.99 21.01
C SER A 96 -11.94 5.02 20.49
N ALA A 97 -10.68 5.46 20.46
CA ALA A 97 -9.54 4.60 20.12
C ALA A 97 -9.42 3.38 21.05
N LEU A 98 -9.77 3.51 22.34
CA LEU A 98 -9.76 2.40 23.28
C LEU A 98 -10.85 1.36 22.97
N ASN A 99 -12.03 1.82 22.52
CA ASN A 99 -13.12 0.93 22.11
C ASN A 99 -12.69 0.09 20.90
N LEU A 100 -12.02 0.71 19.92
CA LEU A 100 -11.46 0.00 18.77
C LEU A 100 -10.45 -1.08 19.19
N VAL A 101 -9.48 -0.75 20.06
CA VAL A 101 -8.50 -1.72 20.56
C VAL A 101 -9.17 -2.89 21.27
N LYS A 102 -10.14 -2.58 22.14
CA LYS A 102 -10.90 -3.59 22.87
C LYS A 102 -11.68 -4.50 21.93
N ALA A 103 -12.37 -3.95 20.93
CA ALA A 103 -13.11 -4.72 19.93
C ALA A 103 -12.20 -5.61 19.07
N LEU A 104 -11.06 -5.08 18.60
CA LEU A 104 -10.07 -5.84 17.84
C LEU A 104 -9.53 -7.01 18.67
N PHE A 105 -9.14 -6.77 19.93
CA PHE A 105 -8.64 -7.82 20.82
C PHE A 105 -9.71 -8.88 21.11
N LEU A 106 -10.93 -8.47 21.45
CA LEU A 106 -12.05 -9.37 21.73
C LEU A 106 -12.50 -10.16 20.51
N SER A 107 -12.33 -9.64 19.30
CA SER A 107 -12.67 -10.38 18.07
C SER A 107 -11.72 -11.55 17.81
N ALA A 108 -10.47 -11.48 18.28
CA ALA A 108 -9.41 -12.46 18.02
C ALA A 108 -8.85 -13.16 19.27
N TRP A 109 -9.47 -12.96 20.44
CA TRP A 109 -8.89 -13.35 21.75
C TRP A 109 -8.45 -14.82 21.86
N ARG A 110 -9.21 -15.76 21.28
CA ARG A 110 -8.87 -17.20 21.29
C ARG A 110 -7.58 -17.48 20.54
N ASP A 111 -7.43 -16.87 19.35
CA ASP A 111 -6.24 -17.04 18.54
C ASP A 111 -5.04 -16.35 19.23
N ILE A 112 -5.24 -15.18 19.87
CA ILE A 112 -4.21 -14.45 20.63
C ILE A 112 -3.72 -15.24 21.85
N LEU A 113 -4.61 -15.90 22.60
CA LEU A 113 -4.20 -16.75 23.74
C LEU A 113 -3.40 -17.96 23.28
N LEU A 114 -3.80 -18.59 22.17
CA LEU A 114 -3.07 -19.71 21.59
C LEU A 114 -1.66 -19.27 21.14
N THR A 115 -1.54 -18.15 20.43
CA THR A 115 -0.24 -17.62 20.02
C THR A 115 0.60 -17.20 21.21
N GLY A 116 -0.01 -16.70 22.29
CA GLY A 116 0.68 -16.37 23.53
C GLY A 116 1.32 -17.61 24.17
N PHE A 117 0.57 -18.71 24.23
CA PHE A 117 1.11 -20.00 24.69
C PHE A 117 2.24 -20.50 23.79
N LEU A 118 2.08 -20.44 22.46
CA LEU A 118 3.14 -20.83 21.52
C LEU A 118 4.39 -19.96 21.67
N SER A 119 4.25 -18.64 21.84
CA SER A 119 5.36 -17.73 22.08
C SER A 119 6.07 -18.01 23.41
N LEU A 120 5.33 -18.39 24.46
CA LEU A 120 5.91 -18.82 25.73
C LEU A 120 6.73 -20.12 25.54
N THR A 121 6.16 -21.13 24.89
CA THR A 121 6.86 -22.41 24.64
C THR A 121 8.11 -22.23 23.78
N TYR A 122 8.02 -21.40 22.73
CA TYR A 122 9.17 -21.01 21.90
C TYR A 122 10.27 -20.35 22.75
N THR A 123 9.90 -19.39 23.58
CA THR A 123 10.86 -18.66 24.43
C THR A 123 11.54 -19.58 25.44
N LEU A 124 10.80 -20.51 26.05
CA LEU A 124 11.42 -21.48 26.96
C LEU A 124 12.34 -22.46 26.22
N ALA A 125 11.90 -22.96 25.07
CA ALA A 125 12.66 -23.92 24.27
C ALA A 125 13.97 -23.35 23.71
N SER A 126 13.99 -22.06 23.33
CA SER A 126 15.20 -21.42 22.78
C SER A 126 16.36 -21.38 23.79
N TYR A 127 16.07 -21.18 25.08
CA TYR A 127 17.07 -21.11 26.15
C TYR A 127 17.54 -22.47 26.69
N VAL A 128 16.91 -23.58 26.29
CA VAL A 128 17.37 -24.93 26.65
C VAL A 128 18.80 -25.18 26.15
N GLY A 129 19.14 -24.68 24.96
CA GLY A 129 20.47 -24.82 24.38
C GLY A 129 21.59 -24.30 25.28
N PRO A 130 21.65 -22.98 25.54
CA PRO A 130 22.64 -22.40 26.44
C PRO A 130 22.66 -23.04 27.82
N TYR A 131 21.48 -23.40 28.37
CA TYR A 131 21.38 -24.04 29.68
C TYR A 131 22.05 -25.41 29.74
N LEU A 132 21.94 -26.22 28.68
CA LEU A 132 22.49 -27.58 28.63
C LEU A 132 23.99 -27.63 28.30
N ILE A 133 24.59 -26.57 27.75
CA ILE A 133 26.03 -26.55 27.37
C ILE A 133 26.93 -27.01 28.51
N GLY A 134 26.64 -26.59 29.75
CA GLY A 134 27.39 -26.99 30.94
C GLY A 134 27.45 -28.51 31.15
N GLU A 135 26.28 -29.15 31.06
CA GLU A 135 26.12 -30.60 31.24
C GLU A 135 26.71 -31.38 30.05
N PHE A 136 26.63 -30.84 28.83
CA PHE A 136 27.28 -31.43 27.65
C PHE A 136 28.79 -31.50 27.81
N VAL A 137 29.42 -30.39 28.20
CA VAL A 137 30.88 -30.33 28.39
C VAL A 137 31.32 -31.25 29.53
N SER A 138 30.60 -31.28 30.66
CA SER A 138 30.89 -32.19 31.77
C SER A 138 30.77 -33.68 31.36
N CYS A 139 29.75 -34.04 30.59
CA CYS A 139 29.59 -35.40 30.06
C CYS A 139 30.74 -35.80 29.11
N LEU A 140 31.20 -34.88 28.26
CA LEU A 140 32.30 -35.11 27.32
C LEU A 140 33.66 -35.22 28.03
N ASN A 141 33.82 -34.55 29.17
CA ASN A 141 35.03 -34.64 30.01
C ASN A 141 35.06 -35.90 30.91
N GLY A 142 34.09 -36.81 30.79
CA GLY A 142 34.04 -38.05 31.56
C GLY A 142 33.43 -37.92 32.96
N GLU A 143 32.88 -36.76 33.32
CA GLU A 143 32.20 -36.51 34.60
C GLU A 143 30.69 -36.81 34.55
N GLY A 144 30.27 -37.68 33.62
CA GLY A 144 28.88 -38.08 33.47
C GLY A 144 28.35 -38.82 34.70
N LYS A 145 27.15 -38.43 35.18
CA LYS A 145 26.43 -39.08 36.29
C LYS A 145 25.98 -40.49 35.95
N PHE A 146 25.72 -40.80 34.68
CA PHE A 146 25.30 -42.13 34.22
C PHE A 146 25.66 -42.39 32.74
N ARG A 147 25.77 -43.68 32.36
CA ARG A 147 26.32 -44.14 31.06
C ARG A 147 25.62 -43.59 29.82
N ASN A 148 24.31 -43.32 29.89
CA ASN A 148 23.51 -42.85 28.74
C ASN A 148 23.21 -41.34 28.78
N GLN A 149 23.88 -40.57 29.65
CA GLN A 149 23.61 -39.15 29.82
C GLN A 149 23.81 -38.34 28.53
N GLY A 150 24.85 -38.65 27.75
CA GLY A 150 25.12 -37.96 26.47
C GLY A 150 23.97 -38.08 25.46
N TYR A 151 23.40 -39.29 25.31
CA TYR A 151 22.25 -39.50 24.43
C TYR A 151 21.00 -38.76 24.94
N LEU A 152 20.77 -38.76 26.26
CA LEU A 152 19.66 -38.01 26.85
C LEU A 152 19.78 -36.51 26.59
N LEU A 153 20.97 -35.93 26.80
CA LEU A 153 21.24 -34.51 26.53
C LEU A 153 21.07 -34.16 25.05
N ALA A 154 21.60 -34.99 24.14
CA ALA A 154 21.43 -34.78 22.70
C ALA A 154 19.96 -34.85 22.28
N SER A 155 19.21 -35.83 22.82
CA SER A 155 17.78 -35.98 22.54
C SER A 155 16.95 -34.82 23.08
N SER A 156 17.25 -34.31 24.28
CA SER A 156 16.54 -33.17 24.86
C SER A 156 16.82 -31.89 24.10
N PHE A 157 18.06 -31.67 23.65
CA PHE A 157 18.42 -30.54 22.79
C PHE A 157 17.70 -30.61 21.43
N LEU A 158 17.65 -31.78 20.80
CA LEU A 158 16.94 -31.98 19.53
C LEU A 158 15.43 -31.69 19.69
N VAL A 159 14.79 -32.26 20.71
CA VAL A 159 13.37 -32.02 21.01
C VAL A 159 13.12 -30.54 21.27
N ALA A 160 13.97 -29.88 22.07
CA ALA A 160 13.84 -28.45 22.33
C ALA A 160 13.95 -27.63 21.04
N LYS A 161 14.91 -27.94 20.15
CA LYS A 161 15.05 -27.24 18.86
C LYS A 161 13.87 -27.47 17.92
N LEU A 162 13.28 -28.67 17.90
CA LEU A 162 12.07 -28.93 17.12
C LEU A 162 10.89 -28.12 17.67
N VAL A 163 10.66 -28.16 18.99
CA VAL A 163 9.60 -27.38 19.66
C VAL A 163 9.78 -25.88 19.41
N GLU A 164 11.01 -25.37 19.57
CA GLU A 164 11.34 -23.97 19.28
C GLU A 164 10.91 -23.57 17.86
N ARG A 165 11.31 -24.35 16.85
CA ARG A 165 11.03 -24.03 15.44
C ARG A 165 9.55 -24.17 15.08
N PHE A 166 8.88 -25.21 15.54
CA PHE A 166 7.45 -25.40 15.27
C PHE A 166 6.60 -24.33 15.96
N SER A 167 6.84 -24.07 17.26
CA SER A 167 6.10 -23.05 18.01
C SER A 167 6.29 -21.67 17.41
N TYR A 168 7.53 -21.31 17.04
CA TYR A 168 7.81 -20.02 16.39
C TYR A 168 7.05 -19.88 15.06
N ARG A 169 7.15 -20.88 14.16
CA ARG A 169 6.51 -20.80 12.84
C ARG A 169 4.99 -20.78 12.91
N CYS A 170 4.40 -21.59 13.80
CA CYS A 170 2.95 -21.61 14.00
C CYS A 170 2.45 -20.30 14.61
N SER A 171 3.14 -19.77 15.62
CA SER A 171 2.80 -18.48 16.24
C SER A 171 2.90 -17.35 15.22
N PHE A 172 4.01 -17.28 14.48
CA PHE A 172 4.24 -16.25 13.47
C PHE A 172 3.17 -16.24 12.37
N PHE A 173 2.86 -17.41 11.81
CA PHE A 173 1.82 -17.52 10.78
C PHE A 173 0.44 -17.07 11.31
N LYS A 174 0.08 -17.50 12.52
CA LYS A 174 -1.22 -17.15 13.12
C LYS A 174 -1.31 -15.68 13.47
N LEU A 175 -0.23 -15.07 13.98
CA LEU A 175 -0.14 -13.63 14.24
C LEU A 175 -0.27 -12.80 12.96
N LYS A 176 0.38 -13.23 11.87
CA LYS A 176 0.20 -12.61 10.54
C LYS A 176 -1.25 -12.69 10.06
N GLN A 177 -1.90 -13.84 10.21
CA GLN A 177 -3.32 -14.02 9.89
C GLN A 177 -4.24 -13.13 10.73
N ILE A 178 -3.94 -12.94 12.03
CA ILE A 178 -4.68 -12.03 12.91
C ILE A 178 -4.49 -10.57 12.46
N GLY A 179 -3.24 -10.14 12.23
CA GLY A 179 -2.93 -8.78 11.79
C GLY A 179 -3.64 -8.42 10.49
N MET A 180 -3.61 -9.31 9.49
CA MET A 180 -4.32 -9.11 8.21
C MET A 180 -5.83 -9.00 8.40
N ARG A 181 -6.43 -9.84 9.26
CA ARG A 181 -7.86 -9.74 9.59
C ARG A 181 -8.21 -8.41 10.25
N MET A 182 -7.40 -7.96 11.22
CA MET A 182 -7.58 -6.65 11.88
C MET A 182 -7.54 -5.50 10.87
N ARG A 183 -6.57 -5.49 9.96
CA ARG A 183 -6.48 -4.49 8.88
C ARG A 183 -7.71 -4.51 7.99
N ALA A 184 -8.11 -5.69 7.51
CA ALA A 184 -9.21 -5.82 6.56
C ALA A 184 -10.54 -5.30 7.15
N VAL A 185 -10.81 -5.62 8.41
CA VAL A 185 -11.99 -5.14 9.14
C VAL A 185 -11.96 -3.63 9.37
N ILE A 186 -10.80 -3.05 9.71
CA ILE A 186 -10.65 -1.60 9.87
C ILE A 186 -10.83 -0.87 8.54
N VAL A 187 -10.24 -1.38 7.45
CA VAL A 187 -10.44 -0.82 6.10
C VAL A 187 -11.92 -0.84 5.72
N THR A 188 -12.62 -1.94 6.00
CA THR A 188 -14.06 -2.07 5.76
C THR A 188 -14.86 -1.04 6.58
N LEU A 189 -14.51 -0.84 7.86
CA LEU A 189 -15.15 0.15 8.72
C LEU A 189 -14.93 1.58 8.22
N ILE A 190 -13.71 1.92 7.82
CA ILE A 190 -13.37 3.23 7.25
C ILE A 190 -14.09 3.44 5.92
N TYR A 191 -14.21 2.40 5.09
CA TYR A 191 -14.91 2.45 3.82
C TYR A 191 -16.40 2.73 4.00
N HIS A 192 -17.09 1.97 4.86
CA HIS A 192 -18.50 2.23 5.17
C HIS A 192 -18.72 3.63 5.73
N LYS A 193 -17.88 4.08 6.68
CA LYS A 193 -17.97 5.46 7.18
C LYS A 193 -17.69 6.49 6.07
N GLY A 194 -16.77 6.19 5.17
CA GLY A 194 -16.42 7.06 4.04
C GLY A 194 -17.57 7.32 3.08
N LEU A 195 -18.55 6.41 3.01
CA LEU A 195 -19.78 6.52 2.21
C LEU A 195 -20.88 7.35 2.90
N THR A 196 -20.85 7.49 4.23
CA THR A 196 -21.90 8.17 5.00
C THR A 196 -21.50 9.54 5.52
N VAL A 197 -20.21 9.85 5.61
CA VAL A 197 -19.70 11.13 6.14
C VAL A 197 -20.12 12.32 5.28
N THR A 198 -20.60 13.38 5.94
CA THR A 198 -20.94 14.66 5.31
C THR A 198 -19.76 15.27 4.53
N SER A 199 -20.07 15.93 3.43
CA SER A 199 -19.11 16.52 2.48
C SER A 199 -18.44 17.83 2.96
N SER A 200 -18.42 18.09 4.28
CA SER A 200 -17.78 19.27 4.85
C SER A 200 -16.27 19.26 4.54
N GLY A 201 -15.78 20.34 3.95
CA GLY A 201 -14.55 20.44 3.14
C GLY A 201 -13.20 20.17 3.81
N GLU A 202 -13.16 19.54 4.99
CA GLU A 202 -11.93 19.28 5.73
C GLU A 202 -11.29 17.91 5.41
N ASN A 203 -12.05 16.95 4.87
CA ASN A 203 -11.54 15.59 4.62
C ASN A 203 -11.27 15.32 3.14
N THR A 204 -10.03 15.55 2.72
CA THR A 204 -9.61 15.27 1.34
C THR A 204 -9.66 13.77 1.03
N SER A 205 -9.90 13.42 -0.24
CA SER A 205 -9.82 12.02 -0.70
C SER A 205 -8.46 11.39 -0.37
N GLY A 206 -7.38 12.18 -0.42
CA GLY A 206 -6.04 11.75 -0.02
C GLY A 206 -5.95 11.31 1.44
N GLN A 207 -6.58 12.04 2.37
CA GLN A 207 -6.60 11.65 3.79
C GLN A 207 -7.37 10.34 4.02
N LYS A 208 -8.52 10.14 3.34
CA LYS A 208 -9.30 8.89 3.42
C LYS A 208 -8.47 7.69 2.91
N ILE A 209 -7.77 7.86 1.79
CA ILE A 209 -6.86 6.84 1.25
C ILE A 209 -5.73 6.54 2.24
N ASN A 210 -5.17 7.57 2.88
CA ASN A 210 -4.09 7.40 3.86
C ASN A 210 -4.55 6.59 5.08
N LEU A 211 -5.78 6.81 5.55
CA LEU A 211 -6.38 6.03 6.64
C LEU A 211 -6.52 4.54 6.27
N MET A 212 -6.94 4.24 5.04
CA MET A 212 -7.12 2.86 4.57
C MET A 212 -5.81 2.14 4.25
N THR A 213 -4.76 2.89 3.89
CA THR A 213 -3.47 2.33 3.46
C THR A 213 -2.46 2.34 4.61
N ILE A 214 -2.02 3.52 5.05
CA ILE A 214 -0.96 3.67 6.06
C ILE A 214 -1.47 3.35 7.47
N ASP A 215 -2.54 4.02 7.92
CA ASP A 215 -3.01 3.86 9.31
C ASP A 215 -3.49 2.43 9.60
N ALA A 216 -4.22 1.82 8.67
CA ALA A 216 -4.67 0.44 8.80
C ALA A 216 -3.50 -0.57 8.73
N GLN A 217 -2.46 -0.31 7.93
CA GLN A 217 -1.25 -1.13 7.91
C GLN A 217 -0.47 -1.04 9.24
N GLN A 218 -0.48 0.11 9.91
CA GLN A 218 0.16 0.23 11.22
C GLN A 218 -0.47 -0.69 12.27
N ILE A 219 -1.80 -0.85 12.23
CA ILE A 219 -2.53 -1.80 13.08
C ILE A 219 -2.17 -3.26 12.73
N GLU A 220 -2.01 -3.58 11.44
CA GLU A 220 -1.52 -4.89 10.99
C GLU A 220 -0.15 -5.21 11.61
N SER A 221 0.80 -4.29 11.48
CA SER A 221 2.17 -4.43 11.99
C SER A 221 2.19 -4.64 13.51
N CYS A 222 1.44 -3.84 14.25
CA CYS A 222 1.31 -3.98 15.70
C CYS A 222 0.65 -5.32 16.11
N GLY A 223 -0.33 -5.79 15.34
CA GLY A 223 -0.97 -7.09 15.57
C GLY A 223 0.01 -8.27 15.48
N VAL A 224 1.04 -8.17 14.64
CA VAL A 224 2.11 -9.19 14.53
C VAL A 224 3.05 -9.16 15.74
N GLU A 225 3.27 -7.98 16.33
CA GLU A 225 4.19 -7.76 17.46
C GLU A 225 3.51 -7.82 18.83
N ILE A 226 2.24 -8.26 18.92
CA ILE A 226 1.42 -8.18 20.14
C ILE A 226 2.04 -8.86 21.38
N HIS A 227 2.90 -9.88 21.18
CA HIS A 227 3.53 -10.61 22.26
C HIS A 227 4.96 -10.13 22.59
N GLU A 228 5.57 -9.31 21.74
CA GLU A 228 6.95 -8.84 21.94
C GLU A 228 7.18 -8.13 23.28
N PRO A 229 6.28 -7.27 23.80
CA PRO A 229 6.54 -6.54 25.05
C PRO A 229 6.81 -7.44 26.26
N TRP A 230 6.07 -8.54 26.42
CA TRP A 230 6.27 -9.46 27.54
C TRP A 230 7.29 -10.57 27.23
N VAL A 231 7.42 -10.97 25.96
CA VAL A 231 8.45 -11.92 25.52
C VAL A 231 9.85 -11.36 25.76
N VAL A 232 10.09 -10.09 25.43
CA VAL A 232 11.39 -9.42 25.69
C VAL A 232 11.74 -9.44 27.18
N LEU A 233 10.78 -9.15 28.07
CA LEU A 233 11.00 -9.22 29.52
C LEU A 233 11.36 -10.63 29.99
N LEU A 234 10.65 -11.64 29.47
CA LEU A 234 10.91 -13.04 29.78
C LEU A 234 12.29 -13.48 29.29
N GLN A 235 12.69 -13.11 28.06
CA GLN A 235 13.99 -13.42 27.48
C GLN A 235 15.13 -12.83 28.31
N ILE A 236 15.02 -11.56 28.73
CA ILE A 236 16.01 -10.92 29.60
C ILE A 236 16.10 -11.65 30.95
N SER A 237 14.96 -12.02 31.55
CA SER A 237 14.93 -12.75 32.83
C SER A 237 15.58 -14.13 32.73
N LEU A 238 15.27 -14.90 31.68
CA LEU A 238 15.87 -16.22 31.44
C LEU A 238 17.38 -16.14 31.18
N ALA A 239 17.81 -15.15 30.39
CA ALA A 239 19.22 -14.90 30.14
C ALA A 239 19.97 -14.58 31.43
N LEU A 240 19.43 -13.68 32.26
CA LEU A 240 20.03 -13.32 33.55
C LEU A 240 20.08 -14.52 34.51
N PHE A 241 19.06 -15.37 34.51
CA PHE A 241 19.05 -16.60 35.31
C PHE A 241 20.19 -17.55 34.92
N ILE A 242 20.37 -17.81 33.61
CA ILE A 242 21.45 -18.68 33.12
C ILE A 242 22.82 -18.06 33.40
N LEU A 243 22.97 -16.74 33.21
CA LEU A 243 24.21 -16.03 33.52
C LEU A 243 24.52 -16.06 35.01
N TYR A 244 23.53 -15.91 35.90
CA TYR A 244 23.74 -16.03 37.34
C TYR A 244 24.16 -17.45 37.74
N LYS A 245 23.56 -18.49 37.14
CA LYS A 245 23.96 -19.89 37.37
C LYS A 245 25.43 -20.13 36.98
N ASN A 246 25.90 -19.56 35.87
CA ASN A 246 27.24 -19.82 35.35
C ASN A 246 28.33 -18.89 35.91
N LEU A 247 28.03 -17.60 36.05
CA LEU A 247 28.99 -16.55 36.42
C LEU A 247 28.78 -16.01 37.84
N GLY A 248 27.79 -16.47 38.60
CA GLY A 248 27.52 -16.00 39.95
C GLY A 248 27.25 -14.50 40.02
N LEU A 249 27.81 -13.81 41.01
CA LEU A 249 27.65 -12.35 41.19
C LEU A 249 28.19 -11.51 40.01
N ALA A 250 29.06 -12.06 39.16
CA ALA A 250 29.55 -11.35 37.98
C ALA A 250 28.46 -11.11 36.92
N SER A 251 27.31 -11.81 36.99
CA SER A 251 26.17 -11.53 36.10
C SER A 251 25.56 -10.14 36.29
N LEU A 252 25.73 -9.52 37.47
CA LEU A 252 25.34 -8.13 37.71
C LEU A 252 26.21 -7.14 36.91
N ALA A 253 27.49 -7.47 36.73
CA ALA A 253 28.38 -6.69 35.86
C ALA A 253 27.99 -6.83 34.39
N THR A 254 27.49 -8.00 33.97
CA THR A 254 26.88 -8.20 32.65
C THR A 254 25.66 -7.31 32.46
N LEU A 255 24.75 -7.27 33.45
CA LEU A 255 23.56 -6.43 33.40
C LEU A 255 23.95 -4.95 33.29
N GLY A 256 24.89 -4.49 34.13
CA GLY A 256 25.41 -3.12 34.07
C GLY A 256 26.07 -2.79 32.72
N GLY A 257 26.91 -3.68 32.19
CA GLY A 257 27.52 -3.52 30.86
C GLY A 257 26.48 -3.47 29.73
N THR A 258 25.41 -4.25 29.86
CA THR A 258 24.29 -4.25 28.91
C THR A 258 23.52 -2.92 28.96
N CYS A 259 23.24 -2.39 30.16
CA CYS A 259 22.60 -1.07 30.31
C CYS A 259 23.45 0.06 29.72
N ILE A 260 24.77 0.04 29.92
CA ILE A 260 25.70 1.00 29.32
C ILE A 260 25.66 0.91 27.80
N LEU A 261 25.66 -0.30 27.24
CA LEU A 261 25.58 -0.50 25.81
C LEU A 261 24.28 0.06 25.21
N ILE A 262 23.13 -0.14 25.88
CA ILE A 262 21.86 0.45 25.47
C ILE A 262 21.96 1.99 25.49
N ALA A 263 22.55 2.56 26.55
CA ALA A 263 22.74 4.01 26.66
C ALA A 263 23.65 4.57 25.54
N VAL A 264 24.69 3.82 25.12
CA VAL A 264 25.57 4.18 24.00
C VAL A 264 24.86 4.05 22.64
N LYS A 265 24.01 3.05 22.46
CA LYS A 265 23.26 2.84 21.21
C LYS A 265 22.15 3.87 21.01
N TYR A 266 21.54 4.36 22.08
CA TYR A 266 20.43 5.33 22.02
C TYR A 266 20.72 6.61 21.20
N PRO A 267 21.81 7.38 21.43
CA PRO A 267 22.09 8.58 20.65
C PRO A 267 22.33 8.27 19.16
N LEU A 268 22.93 7.12 18.84
CA LEU A 268 23.12 6.68 17.46
C LEU A 268 21.79 6.36 16.78
N GLY A 269 20.88 5.68 17.48
CA GLY A 269 19.52 5.44 16.99
C GLY A 269 18.74 6.73 16.77
N LYS A 270 18.87 7.71 17.67
CA LYS A 270 18.24 9.04 17.52
C LYS A 270 18.83 9.81 16.33
N LEU A 271 20.14 9.73 16.12
CA LEU A 271 20.80 10.34 14.97
C LEU A 271 20.33 9.72 13.65
N TYR A 272 20.26 8.38 13.61
CA TYR A 272 19.72 7.63 12.48
C TYR A 272 18.29 8.07 12.16
N ALA A 273 17.39 8.06 13.14
CA ALA A 273 15.99 8.48 12.97
C ALA A 273 15.87 9.94 12.51
N SER A 274 16.75 10.83 12.99
CA SER A 274 16.75 12.23 12.56
C SER A 274 17.17 12.41 11.10
N PHE A 275 18.17 11.67 10.64
CA PHE A 275 18.58 11.70 9.23
C PHE A 275 17.58 11.00 8.32
N ASP A 276 16.98 9.90 8.78
CA ASP A 276 15.94 9.18 8.05
C ASP A 276 14.70 10.05 7.84
N GLY A 277 14.27 10.80 8.86
CA GLY A 277 13.20 11.79 8.70
C GLY A 277 13.50 12.85 7.62
N LYS A 278 14.72 13.38 7.57
CA LYS A 278 15.14 14.36 6.54
C LYS A 278 15.28 13.74 5.14
N LEU A 279 15.66 12.47 5.06
CA LEU A 279 15.65 11.73 3.81
C LEU A 279 14.21 11.59 3.28
N MET A 280 13.26 11.24 4.16
CA MET A 280 11.84 11.14 3.78
C MET A 280 11.27 12.49 3.32
N GLU A 281 11.59 13.59 4.01
CA GLU A 281 11.19 14.94 3.57
C GLU A 281 11.70 15.25 2.15
N ALA A 282 12.99 15.01 1.87
CA ALA A 282 13.58 15.25 0.55
C ALA A 282 12.98 14.34 -0.54
N LYS A 283 12.69 13.09 -0.19
CA LYS A 283 12.06 12.09 -1.07
C LYS A 283 10.61 12.48 -1.40
N ASP A 284 9.85 12.96 -0.42
CA ASP A 284 8.48 13.45 -0.61
C ASP A 284 8.44 14.67 -1.53
N GLU A 285 9.35 15.64 -1.35
CA GLU A 285 9.48 16.80 -2.25
C GLU A 285 9.77 16.36 -3.69
N ARG A 286 10.71 15.42 -3.89
CA ARG A 286 11.02 14.86 -5.22
C ARG A 286 9.83 14.13 -5.82
N ILE A 287 9.18 13.24 -5.08
CA ILE A 287 8.04 12.44 -5.56
C ILE A 287 6.88 13.37 -5.93
N LYS A 288 6.59 14.38 -5.10
CA LYS A 288 5.57 15.40 -5.39
C LYS A 288 5.87 16.13 -6.69
N ALA A 289 7.10 16.64 -6.85
CA ALA A 289 7.52 17.31 -8.08
C ALA A 289 7.43 16.39 -9.30
N THR A 290 7.82 15.12 -9.15
CA THR A 290 7.74 14.11 -10.22
C THR A 290 6.28 13.82 -10.61
N SER A 291 5.40 13.68 -9.64
CA SER A 291 3.96 13.46 -9.85
C SER A 291 3.30 14.64 -10.56
N GLU A 292 3.60 15.88 -10.14
CA GLU A 292 3.11 17.09 -10.79
C GLU A 292 3.58 17.21 -12.24
N VAL A 293 4.84 16.83 -12.53
CA VAL A 293 5.37 16.80 -13.90
C VAL A 293 4.69 15.72 -14.74
N LEU A 294 4.55 14.50 -14.23
CA LEU A 294 3.89 13.41 -14.96
C LEU A 294 2.43 13.75 -15.28
N ARG A 295 1.70 14.36 -14.34
CA ARG A 295 0.31 14.79 -14.54
C ARG A 295 0.17 15.85 -15.64
N ASN A 296 1.19 16.69 -15.81
CA ASN A 296 1.19 17.80 -16.77
C ASN A 296 2.14 17.57 -17.95
N MET A 297 2.54 16.32 -18.22
CA MET A 297 3.58 15.99 -19.21
C MET A 297 3.24 16.53 -20.61
N ARG A 298 1.96 16.49 -21.01
CA ARG A 298 1.49 17.02 -22.30
C ARG A 298 1.78 18.51 -22.45
N ILE A 299 1.45 19.31 -21.43
CA ILE A 299 1.67 20.76 -21.45
C ILE A 299 3.18 21.06 -21.45
N ILE A 300 3.95 20.32 -20.63
CA ILE A 300 5.40 20.50 -20.52
C ILE A 300 6.11 20.21 -21.86
N LYS A 301 5.72 19.13 -22.55
CA LYS A 301 6.27 18.80 -23.88
C LYS A 301 5.84 19.80 -24.95
N LEU A 302 4.58 20.25 -24.94
CA LEU A 302 4.09 21.26 -25.87
C LEU A 302 4.90 22.57 -25.78
N GLN A 303 5.33 22.93 -24.58
CA GLN A 303 6.12 24.14 -24.30
C GLN A 303 7.65 23.91 -24.35
N ALA A 304 8.10 22.69 -24.68
CA ALA A 304 9.51 22.29 -24.65
C ALA A 304 10.22 22.60 -23.31
N TRP A 305 9.50 22.44 -22.18
CA TRP A 305 10.03 22.69 -20.83
C TRP A 305 10.57 21.42 -20.15
N ASP A 306 10.51 20.29 -20.83
CA ASP A 306 10.88 18.97 -20.34
C ASP A 306 12.30 18.95 -19.73
N MET A 307 13.31 19.50 -20.42
CA MET A 307 14.69 19.53 -19.89
C MET A 307 14.85 20.42 -18.66
N LYS A 308 14.06 21.51 -18.54
CA LYS A 308 14.08 22.40 -17.36
C LYS A 308 13.50 21.69 -16.13
N PHE A 309 12.40 20.97 -16.31
CA PHE A 309 11.80 20.18 -15.23
C PHE A 309 12.65 18.95 -14.87
N LEU A 310 13.30 18.30 -15.85
CA LEU A 310 14.26 17.22 -15.59
C LEU A 310 15.40 17.72 -14.71
N SER A 311 16.00 18.88 -15.03
CA SER A 311 17.05 19.50 -14.21
C SER A 311 16.59 19.79 -12.77
N LYS A 312 15.35 20.26 -12.60
CA LYS A 312 14.75 20.47 -11.26
C LYS A 312 14.65 19.15 -10.48
N ILE A 313 14.17 18.07 -11.10
CA ILE A 313 14.08 16.74 -10.47
C ILE A 313 15.47 16.21 -10.10
N MET A 314 16.46 16.34 -11.00
CA MET A 314 17.85 15.95 -10.71
C MET A 314 18.46 16.77 -9.56
N GLY A 315 18.09 18.06 -9.43
CA GLY A 315 18.46 18.89 -8.30
C GLY A 315 17.92 18.36 -6.98
N LEU A 316 16.64 18.00 -6.93
CA LEU A 316 16.01 17.39 -5.75
C LEU A 316 16.66 16.04 -5.40
N ARG A 317 16.99 15.22 -6.42
CA ARG A 317 17.69 13.95 -6.22
C ARG A 317 19.08 14.13 -5.59
N LYS A 318 19.81 15.21 -5.90
CA LYS A 318 21.11 15.48 -5.25
C LYS A 318 20.95 15.74 -3.76
N THR A 319 19.93 16.51 -3.37
CA THR A 319 19.59 16.74 -1.95
C THR A 319 19.22 15.44 -1.25
N GLU A 320 18.39 14.61 -1.90
CA GLU A 320 18.01 13.28 -1.41
C GLU A 320 19.25 12.37 -1.23
N GLU A 321 20.15 12.32 -2.22
CA GLU A 321 21.39 11.54 -2.15
C GLU A 321 22.28 11.96 -0.96
N GLN A 322 22.37 13.26 -0.66
CA GLN A 322 23.15 13.74 0.48
C GLN A 322 22.60 13.24 1.82
N TRP A 323 21.28 13.14 1.96
CA TRP A 323 20.63 12.57 3.14
C TRP A 323 20.74 11.05 3.16
N LEU A 324 20.51 10.38 2.03
CA LEU A 324 20.65 8.94 1.87
C LEU A 324 22.05 8.48 2.30
N LYS A 325 23.09 9.16 1.82
CA LYS A 325 24.48 8.89 2.22
C LYS A 325 24.68 8.96 3.74
N LYS A 326 24.10 9.96 4.42
CA LYS A 326 24.20 10.10 5.88
C LYS A 326 23.47 8.97 6.60
N VAL A 327 22.27 8.59 6.14
CA VAL A 327 21.49 7.46 6.68
C VAL A 327 22.28 6.17 6.55
N LEU A 328 22.74 5.82 5.34
CA LEU A 328 23.44 4.56 5.08
C LEU A 328 24.77 4.45 5.82
N TYR A 329 25.56 5.53 5.90
CA TYR A 329 26.80 5.51 6.70
C TYR A 329 26.54 5.44 8.20
N THR A 330 25.47 6.08 8.68
CA THR A 330 25.05 5.93 10.08
C THR A 330 24.59 4.50 10.34
N SER A 331 23.87 3.86 9.40
CA SER A 331 23.47 2.46 9.45
C SER A 331 24.67 1.51 9.52
N ALA A 332 25.70 1.74 8.70
CA ALA A 332 26.95 0.98 8.75
C ALA A 332 27.64 1.09 10.13
N PHE A 333 27.62 2.29 10.74
CA PHE A 333 28.17 2.49 12.07
C PHE A 333 27.32 1.85 13.18
N VAL A 334 25.98 1.92 13.08
CA VAL A 334 25.06 1.20 13.98
C VAL A 334 25.31 -0.31 13.92
N THR A 335 25.51 -0.84 12.70
CA THR A 335 25.87 -2.25 12.48
C THR A 335 27.21 -2.59 13.15
N PHE A 336 28.22 -1.72 13.04
CA PHE A 336 29.49 -1.91 13.73
C PHE A 336 29.32 -1.96 15.26
N VAL A 337 28.57 -1.02 15.85
CA VAL A 337 28.29 -1.01 17.29
C VAL A 337 27.49 -2.24 17.72
N PHE A 338 26.59 -2.75 16.86
CA PHE A 338 25.91 -4.01 17.07
C PHE A 338 26.90 -5.17 17.19
N TRP A 339 27.82 -5.35 16.26
CA TRP A 339 28.81 -6.44 16.31
C TRP A 339 29.88 -6.27 17.41
N CYS A 340 30.13 -5.05 17.88
CA CYS A 340 30.97 -4.80 19.05
C CYS A 340 30.28 -5.10 20.40
N ALA A 341 28.94 -5.19 20.43
CA ALA A 341 28.18 -5.38 21.66
C ALA A 341 28.57 -6.66 22.45
N PRO A 342 28.67 -7.85 21.83
CA PRO A 342 29.05 -9.06 22.54
C PRO A 342 30.47 -8.98 23.13
N ILE A 343 31.39 -8.23 22.49
CA ILE A 343 32.74 -7.99 23.02
C ILE A 343 32.64 -7.27 24.34
N PHE A 344 31.92 -6.13 24.35
CA PHE A 344 31.80 -5.29 25.52
C PHE A 344 31.19 -6.07 26.69
N VAL A 345 30.09 -6.78 26.44
CA VAL A 345 29.41 -7.60 27.44
C VAL A 345 30.29 -8.76 27.92
N SER A 346 31.04 -9.41 27.03
CA SER A 346 31.98 -10.48 27.40
C SER A 346 33.12 -9.96 28.27
N VAL A 347 33.70 -8.81 27.92
CA VAL A 347 34.80 -8.19 28.66
C VAL A 347 34.37 -7.79 30.05
N THR A 348 33.23 -7.11 30.21
CA THR A 348 32.74 -6.71 31.53
C THR A 348 32.46 -7.93 32.41
N SER A 349 31.84 -8.97 31.83
CA SER A 349 31.47 -10.20 32.54
C SER A 349 32.69 -11.02 32.97
N PHE A 350 33.62 -11.30 32.05
CA PHE A 350 34.80 -12.11 32.35
C PHE A 350 35.82 -11.35 33.20
N SER A 351 35.98 -10.03 33.03
CA SER A 351 36.82 -9.23 33.92
C SER A 351 36.27 -9.22 35.36
N ALA A 352 34.96 -9.10 35.53
CA ALA A 352 34.34 -9.23 36.85
C ALA A 352 34.55 -10.62 37.46
N CYS A 353 34.51 -11.68 36.67
CA CYS A 353 34.83 -13.04 37.14
C CYS A 353 36.28 -13.17 37.61
N VAL A 354 37.24 -12.57 36.89
CA VAL A 354 38.65 -12.55 37.29
C VAL A 354 38.85 -11.77 38.59
N LEU A 355 38.19 -10.61 38.74
CA LEU A 355 38.24 -9.78 39.96
C LEU A 355 37.61 -10.48 41.17
N LEU A 356 36.45 -11.11 40.97
CA LEU A 356 35.71 -11.84 42.01
C LEU A 356 36.26 -13.27 42.25
N LYS A 357 37.33 -13.66 41.55
CA LYS A 357 37.99 -14.98 41.63
C LYS A 357 37.02 -16.15 41.39
N ILE A 358 36.07 -15.97 40.48
CA ILE A 358 35.11 -17.02 40.10
C ILE A 358 35.80 -17.96 39.10
N PRO A 359 35.84 -19.28 39.35
CA PRO A 359 36.49 -20.23 38.45
C PRO A 359 35.70 -20.35 37.15
N LEU A 360 36.34 -19.94 36.06
CA LEU A 360 35.84 -20.02 34.70
C LEU A 360 36.40 -21.28 34.02
N ASP A 361 35.52 -22.16 33.60
CA ASP A 361 35.84 -23.31 32.75
C ASP A 361 35.30 -23.09 31.33
N SER A 362 35.71 -23.93 30.39
CA SER A 362 35.24 -23.86 28.99
C SER A 362 33.71 -23.94 28.89
N ALA A 363 33.06 -24.71 29.77
CA ALA A 363 31.62 -24.91 29.82
C ALA A 363 30.84 -23.62 30.16
N LYS A 364 31.26 -22.92 31.22
CA LYS A 364 30.67 -21.65 31.65
C LYS A 364 30.91 -20.54 30.62
N ILE A 365 32.10 -20.49 30.02
CA ILE A 365 32.45 -19.53 28.98
C ILE A 365 31.55 -19.71 27.75
N LEU A 366 31.43 -20.94 27.23
CA LEU A 366 30.61 -21.23 26.05
C LEU A 366 29.12 -20.97 26.32
N SER A 367 28.62 -21.33 27.50
CA SER A 367 27.24 -21.06 27.90
C SER A 367 26.98 -19.55 28.05
N ALA A 368 27.93 -18.78 28.59
CA ALA A 368 27.84 -17.32 28.69
C ALA A 368 27.83 -16.66 27.30
N LEU A 369 28.75 -17.03 26.41
CA LEU A 369 28.81 -16.51 25.04
C LEU A 369 27.52 -16.80 24.25
N ALA A 370 26.99 -18.02 24.35
CA ALA A 370 25.71 -18.37 23.73
C ALA A 370 24.54 -17.52 24.29
N THR A 371 24.54 -17.28 25.60
CA THR A 371 23.50 -16.46 26.25
C THR A 371 23.61 -14.97 25.87
N PHE A 372 24.83 -14.44 25.72
CA PHE A 372 25.05 -13.07 25.24
C PHE A 372 24.54 -12.89 23.81
N GLY A 373 24.80 -13.86 22.93
CA GLY A 373 24.29 -13.85 21.56
C GLY A 373 22.76 -13.82 21.51
N MET A 374 22.08 -14.60 22.37
CA MET A 374 20.61 -14.60 22.44
C MET A 374 20.01 -13.30 22.99
N LEU A 375 20.72 -12.60 23.90
CA LEU A 375 20.25 -11.35 24.46
C LEU A 375 20.35 -10.18 23.47
N GLN A 376 21.14 -10.32 22.41
CA GLN A 376 21.44 -9.25 21.47
C GLN A 376 20.21 -8.81 20.67
N ASP A 377 19.48 -9.76 20.09
CA ASP A 377 18.30 -9.51 19.25
C ASP A 377 17.17 -8.76 19.99
N PRO A 378 16.70 -9.21 21.18
CA PRO A 378 15.63 -8.51 21.89
C PRO A 378 16.03 -7.10 22.28
N LEU A 379 17.28 -6.88 22.71
CA LEU A 379 17.75 -5.56 23.11
C LEU A 379 17.80 -4.57 21.94
N THR A 380 18.05 -5.05 20.72
CA THR A 380 18.11 -4.19 19.54
C THR A 380 16.74 -3.89 18.95
N ASN A 381 15.74 -4.73 19.22
CA ASN A 381 14.38 -4.55 18.71
C ASN A 381 13.52 -3.63 19.59
N ILE A 382 13.91 -3.36 20.84
CA ILE A 382 13.16 -2.48 21.77
C ILE A 382 12.81 -1.10 21.15
N PRO A 383 13.73 -0.36 20.51
CA PRO A 383 13.40 0.93 19.91
C PRO A 383 12.34 0.82 18.81
N SER A 384 12.42 -0.23 17.98
CA SER A 384 11.43 -0.51 16.93
C SER A 384 10.06 -0.77 17.54
N LEU A 385 9.99 -1.63 18.57
CA LEU A 385 8.75 -1.95 19.28
C LEU A 385 8.07 -0.70 19.88
N ILE A 386 8.85 0.18 20.53
CA ILE A 386 8.34 1.44 21.07
C ILE A 386 7.77 2.33 19.96
N SER A 387 8.48 2.41 18.82
CA SER A 387 8.04 3.16 17.65
C SER A 387 6.73 2.60 17.08
N THR A 388 6.64 1.28 16.87
CA THR A 388 5.42 0.61 16.37
C THR A 388 4.22 0.91 17.26
N ILE A 389 4.38 0.79 18.59
CA ILE A 389 3.31 1.07 19.56
C ILE A 389 2.89 2.55 19.49
N ALA A 390 3.85 3.48 19.47
CA ALA A 390 3.58 4.92 19.42
C ALA A 390 2.84 5.31 18.12
N GLN A 391 3.30 4.83 16.97
CA GLN A 391 2.68 5.09 15.66
C GLN A 391 1.29 4.47 15.56
N THR A 392 1.09 3.26 16.10
CA THR A 392 -0.23 2.61 16.12
C THR A 392 -1.22 3.39 16.95
N LYS A 393 -0.78 3.93 18.10
CA LYS A 393 -1.62 4.81 18.92
C LYS A 393 -2.07 6.05 18.15
N VAL A 394 -1.16 6.73 17.45
CA VAL A 394 -1.49 7.90 16.61
C VAL A 394 -2.48 7.51 15.52
N SER A 395 -2.26 6.36 14.87
CA SER A 395 -3.11 5.86 13.79
C SER A 395 -4.54 5.55 14.27
N LEU A 396 -4.65 4.88 15.43
CA LEU A 396 -5.95 4.61 16.07
C LEU A 396 -6.67 5.91 16.48
N CYS A 397 -5.96 6.93 16.94
CA CYS A 397 -6.55 8.24 17.22
C CYS A 397 -7.09 8.89 15.94
N ARG A 398 -6.34 8.89 14.84
CA ARG A 398 -6.80 9.45 13.55
C ARG A 398 -8.04 8.71 13.02
N ILE A 399 -8.03 7.39 13.07
CA ILE A 399 -9.19 6.57 12.67
C ILE A 399 -10.39 6.87 13.58
N SER A 400 -10.21 6.91 14.90
CA SER A 400 -11.27 7.26 15.85
C SER A 400 -11.84 8.66 15.60
N SER A 401 -11.01 9.65 15.28
CA SER A 401 -11.45 10.99 14.90
C SER A 401 -12.27 10.98 13.61
N PHE A 402 -11.84 10.25 12.58
CA PHE A 402 -12.58 10.10 11.33
C PHE A 402 -13.93 9.39 11.53
N LEU A 403 -13.96 8.33 12.34
CA LEU A 403 -15.20 7.61 12.68
C LEU A 403 -16.18 8.45 13.50
N SER A 404 -15.70 9.51 14.14
CA SER A 404 -16.52 10.44 14.94
C SER A 404 -17.06 11.62 14.14
N LEU A 405 -16.77 11.71 12.84
CA LEU A 405 -17.36 12.73 11.96
C LEU A 405 -18.86 12.51 11.81
N ASP A 406 -19.59 13.59 11.57
CA ASP A 406 -21.05 13.55 11.41
C ASP A 406 -21.43 12.85 10.10
N ASP A 407 -22.36 11.90 10.22
CA ASP A 407 -22.97 11.21 9.08
C ASP A 407 -24.04 12.09 8.43
N LEU A 408 -24.28 11.87 7.14
CA LEU A 408 -25.42 12.43 6.43
C LEU A 408 -26.71 11.96 7.12
N PRO A 409 -27.64 12.89 7.44
CA PRO A 409 -28.90 12.53 8.06
C PRO A 409 -29.72 11.62 7.12
N ILE A 410 -30.15 10.47 7.64
CA ILE A 410 -30.95 9.47 6.90
C ILE A 410 -32.29 10.08 6.45
N ASP A 411 -32.77 11.11 7.14
CA ASP A 411 -34.01 11.85 6.90
C ASP A 411 -33.83 13.15 6.09
N ALA A 412 -32.69 13.34 5.42
CA ALA A 412 -32.45 14.53 4.58
C ALA A 412 -33.53 14.70 3.50
N VAL A 413 -34.02 13.58 2.95
CA VAL A 413 -35.06 13.52 1.92
C VAL A 413 -36.07 12.45 2.31
N GLU A 414 -37.36 12.81 2.32
CA GLU A 414 -38.46 11.88 2.53
C GLU A 414 -38.80 11.19 1.20
N GLU A 415 -38.51 9.90 1.09
CA GLU A 415 -38.90 9.11 -0.09
C GLU A 415 -40.38 8.69 0.01
N ILE A 416 -41.18 9.12 -0.97
CA ILE A 416 -42.61 8.81 -1.04
C ILE A 416 -42.84 7.71 -2.09
N GLN A 417 -43.60 6.68 -1.73
CA GLN A 417 -43.83 5.52 -2.62
C GLN A 417 -44.77 5.81 -3.79
N SER A 418 -45.78 6.68 -3.63
CA SER A 418 -46.73 7.01 -4.70
C SER A 418 -47.33 8.40 -4.54
N SER A 419 -46.94 9.31 -5.44
CA SER A 419 -47.49 10.66 -5.56
C SER A 419 -47.41 11.12 -7.02
N ASP A 420 -48.37 11.95 -7.45
CA ASP A 420 -48.32 12.67 -8.73
C ASP A 420 -47.21 13.73 -8.76
N ILE A 421 -46.73 14.11 -7.58
CA ILE A 421 -45.63 15.05 -7.38
C ILE A 421 -44.33 14.25 -7.30
N ALA A 422 -43.40 14.53 -8.22
CA ALA A 422 -42.10 13.88 -8.27
C ALA A 422 -41.12 14.49 -7.27
N ILE A 423 -41.11 15.82 -7.13
CA ILE A 423 -40.24 16.55 -6.20
C ILE A 423 -41.05 17.66 -5.52
N GLU A 424 -41.03 17.72 -4.20
CA GLU A 424 -41.63 18.81 -3.42
C GLU A 424 -40.62 19.31 -2.38
N ILE A 425 -40.33 20.61 -2.42
CA ILE A 425 -39.50 21.31 -1.44
C ILE A 425 -40.37 22.42 -0.85
N THR A 426 -40.54 22.42 0.48
CA THR A 426 -41.32 23.44 1.18
C THR A 426 -40.45 24.18 2.20
N ARG A 427 -40.28 25.50 2.03
CA ARG A 427 -39.46 26.37 2.89
C ARG A 427 -38.08 25.76 3.20
N GLY A 428 -37.45 25.17 2.18
CA GLY A 428 -36.19 24.45 2.32
C GLY A 428 -35.02 25.40 2.56
N CYS A 429 -34.29 25.21 3.65
CA CYS A 429 -33.03 25.89 3.94
C CYS A 429 -31.90 24.85 4.06
N PHE A 430 -30.83 25.04 3.29
CA PHE A 430 -29.74 24.06 3.18
C PHE A 430 -28.38 24.71 3.37
N SER A 431 -27.44 23.94 3.90
CA SER A 431 -26.06 24.39 4.09
C SER A 431 -25.07 23.24 4.00
N TRP A 432 -23.93 23.47 3.34
CA TRP A 432 -22.79 22.55 3.31
C TRP A 432 -21.97 22.54 4.60
N GLY A 433 -22.17 23.52 5.50
CA GLY A 433 -21.45 23.63 6.76
C GLY A 433 -22.19 24.44 7.83
N SER A 434 -21.59 24.60 9.00
CA SER A 434 -22.23 25.27 10.15
C SER A 434 -22.33 26.80 10.02
N ASN A 435 -21.58 27.42 9.09
CA ASN A 435 -21.29 28.86 9.18
C ASN A 435 -22.12 29.76 8.25
N SER A 436 -22.78 29.24 7.19
CA SER A 436 -23.66 30.06 6.33
C SER A 436 -24.66 29.22 5.52
N THR A 437 -25.94 29.62 5.53
CA THR A 437 -26.98 29.01 4.69
C THR A 437 -26.67 29.26 3.21
N THR A 438 -26.50 28.19 2.43
CA THR A 438 -26.22 28.27 0.99
C THR A 438 -27.49 28.48 0.18
N LEU A 439 -28.58 27.81 0.58
CA LEU A 439 -29.90 27.95 -0.04
C LEU A 439 -30.90 28.37 1.02
N THR A 440 -31.75 29.35 0.70
CA THR A 440 -32.70 29.93 1.65
C THR A 440 -34.10 30.03 1.06
N ASP A 441 -35.09 29.58 1.83
CA ASP A 441 -36.52 29.64 1.48
C ASP A 441 -36.86 29.09 0.09
N ILE A 442 -36.30 27.91 -0.22
CA ILE A 442 -36.58 27.23 -1.48
C ILE A 442 -37.98 26.60 -1.41
N ASN A 443 -38.83 26.98 -2.36
CA ASN A 443 -40.16 26.42 -2.56
C ASN A 443 -40.25 25.91 -4.00
N LEU A 444 -40.40 24.60 -4.16
CA LEU A 444 -40.43 23.95 -5.48
C LEU A 444 -41.46 22.82 -5.47
N LYS A 445 -42.24 22.73 -6.54
CA LYS A 445 -43.14 21.61 -6.79
C LYS A 445 -43.00 21.17 -8.24
N VAL A 446 -42.56 19.93 -8.45
CA VAL A 446 -42.35 19.32 -9.77
C VAL A 446 -43.29 18.14 -9.91
N LEU A 447 -44.16 18.19 -10.93
CA LEU A 447 -45.06 17.09 -11.27
C LEU A 447 -44.32 16.01 -12.06
N ARG A 448 -44.86 14.78 -12.07
CA ARG A 448 -44.33 13.72 -12.93
C ARG A 448 -44.37 14.15 -14.41
N LYS A 449 -43.34 13.74 -15.17
CA LYS A 449 -43.18 14.04 -16.61
C LYS A 449 -42.95 15.51 -16.95
N MET A 450 -42.59 16.30 -15.94
CA MET A 450 -42.31 17.72 -16.09
C MET A 450 -40.82 17.95 -16.36
N ARG A 451 -40.51 18.87 -17.26
CA ARG A 451 -39.15 19.34 -17.54
C ARG A 451 -38.93 20.70 -16.90
N VAL A 452 -37.98 20.77 -15.98
CA VAL A 452 -37.67 21.96 -15.21
C VAL A 452 -36.26 22.42 -15.55
N ALA A 453 -36.13 23.66 -16.02
CA ALA A 453 -34.82 24.28 -16.25
C ALA A 453 -34.44 25.21 -15.11
N ILE A 454 -33.19 25.16 -14.67
CA ILE A 454 -32.65 26.06 -13.64
C ILE A 454 -31.55 26.93 -14.27
N CYS A 455 -31.73 28.25 -14.22
CA CYS A 455 -30.78 29.23 -14.73
C CYS A 455 -30.42 30.28 -13.66
N GLY A 456 -29.28 30.94 -13.82
CA GLY A 456 -28.80 31.96 -12.88
C GLY A 456 -27.30 32.21 -13.00
N THR A 457 -26.81 33.26 -12.36
CA THR A 457 -25.39 33.64 -12.37
C THR A 457 -24.48 32.54 -11.81
N VAL A 458 -23.19 32.57 -12.16
CA VAL A 458 -22.22 31.61 -11.61
C VAL A 458 -22.15 31.77 -10.09
N GLY A 459 -22.18 30.67 -9.34
CA GLY A 459 -22.10 30.69 -7.88
C GLY A 459 -23.41 30.95 -7.13
N CYS A 460 -24.57 31.07 -7.80
CA CYS A 460 -25.85 31.34 -7.13
C CYS A 460 -26.52 30.14 -6.42
N GLY A 461 -25.88 28.95 -6.41
CA GLY A 461 -26.38 27.76 -5.71
C GLY A 461 -27.09 26.70 -6.57
N LYS A 462 -27.04 26.78 -7.92
CA LYS A 462 -27.71 25.83 -8.84
C LYS A 462 -27.35 24.36 -8.58
N SER A 463 -26.06 24.03 -8.58
CA SER A 463 -25.59 22.67 -8.28
C SER A 463 -25.97 22.24 -6.86
N SER A 464 -25.94 23.18 -5.89
CA SER A 464 -26.37 22.90 -4.51
C SER A 464 -27.86 22.58 -4.42
N MET A 465 -28.70 23.11 -5.31
CA MET A 465 -30.12 22.78 -5.40
C MET A 465 -30.35 21.37 -5.95
N LEU A 466 -29.54 20.90 -6.89
CA LEU A 466 -29.58 19.49 -7.31
C LEU A 466 -29.11 18.57 -6.17
N SER A 467 -28.02 18.94 -5.49
CA SER A 467 -27.49 18.19 -4.35
C SER A 467 -28.48 18.10 -3.18
N SER A 468 -29.32 19.12 -2.95
CA SER A 468 -30.36 19.05 -1.91
C SER A 468 -31.50 18.10 -2.27
N ILE A 469 -31.84 17.95 -3.56
CA ILE A 469 -32.80 16.93 -4.04
C ILE A 469 -32.21 15.52 -3.92
N LEU A 470 -30.90 15.37 -4.11
CA LEU A 470 -30.20 14.10 -3.92
C LEU A 470 -30.16 13.66 -2.46
N GLY A 471 -30.12 14.62 -1.52
CA GLY A 471 -29.94 14.39 -0.08
C GLY A 471 -28.49 14.57 0.40
N GLU A 472 -27.62 15.12 -0.46
CA GLU A 472 -26.18 15.31 -0.18
C GLU A 472 -25.90 16.56 0.66
N VAL A 473 -26.86 17.50 0.73
CA VAL A 473 -26.76 18.72 1.54
C VAL A 473 -27.65 18.60 2.77
N PRO A 474 -27.11 18.72 3.99
CA PRO A 474 -27.92 18.75 5.20
C PRO A 474 -29.01 19.83 5.16
N ARG A 475 -30.23 19.41 5.48
CA ARG A 475 -31.40 20.27 5.63
C ARG A 475 -31.40 20.91 7.02
N ILE A 476 -31.44 22.24 7.08
CA ILE A 476 -31.55 23.00 8.35
C ILE A 476 -33.03 23.12 8.75
N SER A 477 -33.89 23.46 7.78
CA SER A 477 -35.33 23.60 7.99
C SER A 477 -36.10 23.36 6.69
N GLY A 478 -37.41 23.13 6.81
CA GLY A 478 -38.30 22.81 5.68
C GLY A 478 -38.51 21.30 5.50
N SER A 479 -39.11 20.91 4.38
CA SER A 479 -39.27 19.51 3.98
C SER A 479 -38.85 19.30 2.52
N VAL A 480 -38.29 18.12 2.24
CA VAL A 480 -37.92 17.66 0.89
C VAL A 480 -38.51 16.29 0.70
N LYS A 481 -39.34 16.14 -0.33
CA LYS A 481 -40.05 14.91 -0.65
C LYS A 481 -39.76 14.54 -2.09
N VAL A 482 -39.36 13.30 -2.32
CA VAL A 482 -39.04 12.78 -3.66
C VAL A 482 -39.76 11.46 -3.90
N CYS A 483 -40.34 11.28 -5.08
CA CYS A 483 -41.06 10.07 -5.46
C CYS A 483 -40.44 9.43 -6.72
N GLY A 484 -39.69 8.34 -6.54
CA GLY A 484 -39.07 7.55 -7.62
C GLY A 484 -37.54 7.54 -7.57
N ARG A 485 -36.92 6.69 -8.42
CA ARG A 485 -35.46 6.57 -8.52
C ARG A 485 -34.86 7.77 -9.24
N LYS A 486 -33.69 8.22 -8.77
CA LYS A 486 -32.95 9.38 -9.28
C LYS A 486 -31.76 8.94 -10.12
N ALA A 487 -31.53 9.59 -11.27
CA ALA A 487 -30.28 9.54 -12.03
C ALA A 487 -29.63 10.93 -12.01
N TYR A 488 -28.33 10.98 -11.77
CA TYR A 488 -27.58 12.23 -11.66
C TYR A 488 -26.44 12.30 -12.67
N VAL A 489 -26.36 13.41 -13.40
CA VAL A 489 -25.26 13.75 -14.31
C VAL A 489 -24.60 15.00 -13.75
N ALA A 490 -23.41 14.83 -13.17
CA ALA A 490 -22.64 15.89 -12.54
C ALA A 490 -21.95 16.80 -13.57
N GLN A 491 -21.70 18.06 -13.19
CA GLN A 491 -20.97 19.02 -14.03
C GLN A 491 -19.56 18.56 -14.38
N SER A 492 -18.87 17.89 -13.45
CA SER A 492 -17.56 17.27 -13.68
C SER A 492 -17.76 15.76 -13.88
N PRO A 493 -17.54 15.23 -15.10
CA PRO A 493 -17.78 13.82 -15.37
C PRO A 493 -16.86 12.90 -14.56
N TRP A 494 -17.44 11.86 -13.98
CA TRP A 494 -16.71 10.80 -13.29
C TRP A 494 -16.80 9.48 -14.06
N ILE A 495 -15.65 8.94 -14.46
CA ILE A 495 -15.51 7.70 -15.23
C ILE A 495 -14.69 6.70 -14.41
N GLN A 496 -15.18 5.48 -14.28
CA GLN A 496 -14.52 4.39 -13.59
C GLN A 496 -13.48 3.73 -14.51
N SER A 497 -12.38 3.25 -13.95
CA SER A 497 -11.42 2.44 -14.70
C SER A 497 -12.07 1.11 -15.10
N GLY A 498 -12.09 0.79 -16.40
CA GLY A 498 -12.79 -0.37 -16.94
C GLY A 498 -13.10 -0.18 -18.43
N THR A 499 -13.92 -1.05 -19.03
CA THR A 499 -14.37 -0.86 -20.41
C THR A 499 -15.43 0.24 -20.50
N ILE A 500 -15.69 0.78 -21.70
CA ILE A 500 -16.79 1.74 -21.92
C ILE A 500 -18.12 1.06 -21.64
N GLU A 501 -18.27 -0.18 -22.12
CA GLU A 501 -19.44 -1.01 -21.88
C GLU A 501 -19.75 -1.11 -20.37
N GLU A 502 -18.80 -1.57 -19.56
CA GLU A 502 -18.96 -1.69 -18.10
C GLU A 502 -19.33 -0.36 -17.45
N ASN A 503 -18.74 0.74 -17.93
CA ASN A 503 -19.04 2.08 -17.44
C ASN A 503 -20.47 2.54 -17.76
N ILE A 504 -21.03 2.18 -18.92
CA ILE A 504 -22.40 2.55 -19.30
C ILE A 504 -23.41 1.62 -18.61
N LEU A 505 -23.15 0.31 -18.61
CA LEU A 505 -23.98 -0.69 -17.94
C LEU A 505 -24.08 -0.45 -16.44
N PHE A 506 -22.96 -0.06 -15.80
CA PHE A 506 -22.86 0.34 -14.40
C PHE A 506 -23.57 -0.65 -13.45
N GLY A 507 -23.20 -1.93 -13.57
CA GLY A 507 -23.72 -3.04 -12.75
C GLY A 507 -25.02 -3.69 -13.25
N LYS A 508 -25.61 -3.21 -14.36
CA LYS A 508 -26.78 -3.86 -14.99
C LYS A 508 -26.37 -4.83 -16.10
N GLU A 509 -27.23 -5.82 -16.36
CA GLU A 509 -27.09 -6.72 -17.49
C GLU A 509 -27.25 -5.97 -18.83
N MET A 510 -26.60 -6.49 -19.88
CA MET A 510 -26.62 -5.92 -21.23
C MET A 510 -27.93 -6.23 -21.97
N ASP A 511 -28.68 -5.19 -22.32
CA ASP A 511 -29.77 -5.18 -23.28
C ASP A 511 -29.29 -4.44 -24.53
N ARG A 512 -28.94 -5.21 -25.56
CA ARG A 512 -28.34 -4.68 -26.80
C ARG A 512 -29.22 -3.65 -27.48
N SER A 513 -30.54 -3.87 -27.52
CA SER A 513 -31.47 -2.98 -28.22
C SER A 513 -31.53 -1.59 -27.56
N LYS A 514 -31.59 -1.59 -26.22
CA LYS A 514 -31.58 -0.37 -25.42
C LYS A 514 -30.20 0.31 -25.48
N TYR A 515 -29.13 -0.47 -25.42
CA TYR A 515 -27.77 0.02 -25.48
C TYR A 515 -27.48 0.75 -26.79
N GLU A 516 -27.77 0.12 -27.93
CA GLU A 516 -27.61 0.71 -29.28
C GLU A 516 -28.44 1.99 -29.43
N SER A 517 -29.71 1.99 -29.01
CA SER A 517 -30.56 3.18 -29.06
C SER A 517 -30.02 4.34 -28.21
N ILE A 518 -29.41 4.05 -27.07
CA ILE A 518 -28.78 5.08 -26.21
C ILE A 518 -27.50 5.61 -26.84
N LEU A 519 -26.68 4.75 -27.45
CA LEU A 519 -25.46 5.17 -28.13
C LEU A 519 -25.76 6.10 -29.32
N GLU A 520 -26.79 5.79 -30.10
CA GLU A 520 -27.29 6.63 -31.20
C GLU A 520 -27.77 7.98 -30.67
N ALA A 521 -28.67 7.98 -29.66
CA ALA A 521 -29.22 9.21 -29.08
C ALA A 521 -28.14 10.11 -28.45
N CYS A 522 -27.11 9.50 -27.86
CA CYS A 522 -25.96 10.19 -27.30
C CYS A 522 -24.89 10.58 -28.35
N ALA A 523 -25.09 10.26 -29.64
CA ALA A 523 -24.13 10.47 -30.73
C ALA A 523 -22.74 9.88 -30.42
N LEU A 524 -22.68 8.73 -29.77
CA LEU A 524 -21.43 8.06 -29.37
C LEU A 524 -20.87 7.11 -30.43
N GLU A 525 -21.66 6.72 -31.44
CA GLU A 525 -21.25 5.75 -32.49
C GLU A 525 -19.92 6.13 -33.14
N ARG A 526 -19.81 7.37 -33.63
CA ARG A 526 -18.56 7.88 -34.23
C ARG A 526 -17.39 7.93 -33.26
N ASP A 527 -17.65 8.15 -31.97
CA ASP A 527 -16.57 8.12 -30.97
C ASP A 527 -16.07 6.69 -30.76
N LEU A 528 -16.98 5.70 -30.74
CA LEU A 528 -16.64 4.29 -30.59
C LEU A 528 -15.91 3.74 -31.83
N GLU A 529 -16.30 4.13 -33.04
CA GLU A 529 -15.62 3.72 -34.28
C GLU A 529 -14.15 4.14 -34.34
N ILE A 530 -13.81 5.30 -33.74
CA ILE A 530 -12.44 5.81 -33.69
C ILE A 530 -11.60 5.05 -32.65
N LEU A 531 -12.25 4.41 -31.67
CA LEU A 531 -11.56 3.68 -30.63
C LEU A 531 -11.09 2.31 -31.12
N PRO A 532 -9.89 1.86 -30.74
CA PRO A 532 -9.30 0.65 -31.31
C PRO A 532 -10.11 -0.63 -31.11
N PHE A 533 -10.91 -0.70 -30.04
CA PHE A 533 -11.76 -1.83 -29.69
C PHE A 533 -13.22 -1.40 -29.45
N GLY A 534 -13.66 -0.28 -30.02
CA GLY A 534 -15.02 0.21 -29.79
C GLY A 534 -15.30 0.42 -28.30
N ASP A 535 -16.43 -0.12 -27.85
CA ASP A 535 -16.92 -0.09 -26.46
C ASP A 535 -16.15 -1.02 -25.49
N GLN A 536 -15.41 -2.00 -26.00
CA GLN A 536 -14.53 -2.86 -25.21
C GLN A 536 -13.17 -2.18 -24.91
N THR A 537 -12.95 -0.97 -25.39
CA THR A 537 -11.75 -0.20 -25.10
C THR A 537 -11.68 0.14 -23.61
N ILE A 538 -10.60 -0.29 -22.94
CA ILE A 538 -10.35 0.07 -21.54
C ILE A 538 -10.00 1.55 -21.44
N ILE A 539 -10.78 2.27 -20.63
CA ILE A 539 -10.53 3.65 -20.26
C ILE A 539 -9.78 3.68 -18.93
N GLY A 540 -8.63 4.38 -18.91
CA GLY A 540 -7.85 4.61 -17.69
C GLY A 540 -8.52 5.56 -16.70
N GLU A 541 -7.94 5.70 -15.50
CA GLU A 541 -8.49 6.51 -14.41
C GLU A 541 -8.85 7.94 -14.86
N ARG A 542 -10.08 8.40 -14.56
CA ARG A 542 -10.65 9.72 -14.95
C ARG A 542 -10.82 9.93 -16.46
N GLY A 543 -10.68 8.88 -17.27
CA GLY A 543 -10.83 8.93 -18.72
C GLY A 543 -9.87 9.88 -19.41
N ILE A 544 -8.58 9.90 -19.02
CA ILE A 544 -7.56 10.79 -19.60
C ILE A 544 -7.55 10.74 -21.14
N ASN A 545 -7.90 9.58 -21.72
CA ASN A 545 -7.89 9.35 -23.16
C ASN A 545 -9.12 9.92 -23.90
N LEU A 546 -10.09 10.48 -23.18
CA LEU A 546 -11.33 11.02 -23.74
C LEU A 546 -11.36 12.55 -23.69
N SER A 547 -12.00 13.16 -24.69
CA SER A 547 -12.30 14.61 -24.69
C SER A 547 -13.34 14.96 -23.63
N GLY A 548 -13.44 16.24 -23.25
CA GLY A 548 -14.45 16.71 -22.29
C GLY A 548 -15.88 16.39 -22.73
N GLY A 549 -16.20 16.68 -24.00
CA GLY A 549 -17.51 16.37 -24.58
C GLY A 549 -17.80 14.87 -24.70
N GLN A 550 -16.79 14.02 -24.95
CA GLN A 550 -16.95 12.57 -24.92
C GLN A 550 -17.30 12.08 -23.51
N LYS A 551 -16.56 12.53 -22.49
CA LYS A 551 -16.83 12.16 -21.09
C LYS A 551 -18.25 12.52 -20.66
N GLN A 552 -18.71 13.70 -21.06
CA GLN A 552 -20.04 14.17 -20.72
C GLN A 552 -21.13 13.31 -21.39
N ARG A 553 -20.98 12.99 -22.68
CA ARG A 553 -21.89 12.09 -23.40
C ARG A 553 -21.91 10.67 -22.82
N PHE A 554 -20.76 10.14 -22.41
CA PHE A 554 -20.71 8.84 -21.72
C PHE A 554 -21.45 8.84 -20.37
N GLN A 555 -21.32 9.92 -19.59
CA GLN A 555 -22.05 10.05 -18.33
C GLN A 555 -23.57 10.13 -18.54
N ILE A 556 -24.01 10.83 -19.59
CA ILE A 556 -25.42 10.87 -20.00
C ILE A 556 -25.90 9.47 -20.41
N ALA A 557 -25.15 8.76 -21.25
CA ALA A 557 -25.47 7.39 -21.66
C ALA A 557 -25.63 6.45 -20.46
N ARG A 558 -24.72 6.53 -19.47
CA ARG A 558 -24.83 5.80 -18.20
C ARG A 558 -26.14 6.10 -17.47
N ALA A 559 -26.49 7.39 -17.32
CA ALA A 559 -27.73 7.79 -16.65
C ALA A 559 -28.98 7.27 -17.38
N LEU A 560 -28.99 7.31 -18.72
CA LEU A 560 -30.10 6.80 -19.54
C LEU A 560 -30.25 5.28 -19.41
N TYR A 561 -29.13 4.55 -19.42
CA TYR A 561 -29.15 3.10 -19.34
C TYR A 561 -29.74 2.61 -18.00
N GLN A 562 -29.54 3.37 -16.93
CA GLN A 562 -30.12 3.09 -15.62
C GLN A 562 -31.65 3.26 -15.56
N ASP A 563 -32.29 3.95 -16.51
CA ASP A 563 -33.75 4.12 -16.61
C ASP A 563 -34.42 4.48 -15.27
N ALA A 564 -34.03 5.64 -14.75
CA ALA A 564 -34.58 6.22 -13.53
C ALA A 564 -35.94 6.90 -13.79
N ASP A 565 -36.60 7.37 -12.74
CA ASP A 565 -37.87 8.11 -12.84
C ASP A 565 -37.63 9.62 -12.94
N ILE A 566 -36.56 10.09 -12.27
CA ILE A 566 -36.16 11.49 -12.15
C ILE A 566 -34.72 11.62 -12.64
N TYR A 567 -34.49 12.55 -13.56
CA TYR A 567 -33.16 12.87 -14.10
C TYR A 567 -32.73 14.25 -13.64
N LEU A 568 -31.57 14.34 -13.02
CA LEU A 568 -30.95 15.58 -12.54
C LEU A 568 -29.68 15.82 -13.36
N PHE A 569 -29.67 16.85 -14.21
CA PHE A 569 -28.53 17.21 -15.03
C PHE A 569 -27.91 18.52 -14.55
N ASP A 570 -26.63 18.48 -14.16
CA ASP A 570 -25.86 19.67 -13.78
C ASP A 570 -25.00 20.12 -14.96
N ASP A 571 -25.50 21.07 -15.74
CA ASP A 571 -24.81 21.68 -16.89
C ASP A 571 -24.27 20.65 -17.93
N PRO A 572 -25.12 19.75 -18.45
CA PRO A 572 -24.71 18.57 -19.24
C PRO A 572 -24.21 18.89 -20.66
N PHE A 573 -24.31 20.14 -21.12
CA PHE A 573 -24.01 20.53 -22.51
C PHE A 573 -22.82 21.49 -22.63
N SER A 574 -22.17 21.88 -21.53
CA SER A 574 -21.15 22.92 -21.55
C SER A 574 -19.83 22.53 -22.22
N ALA A 575 -19.45 21.25 -22.21
CA ALA A 575 -18.23 20.77 -22.86
C ALA A 575 -18.46 20.22 -24.28
N VAL A 576 -19.68 20.34 -24.81
CA VAL A 576 -20.10 19.78 -26.11
C VAL A 576 -20.30 20.93 -27.11
N ASP A 577 -19.96 20.70 -28.38
CA ASP A 577 -20.20 21.69 -29.44
C ASP A 577 -21.71 21.92 -29.67
N ALA A 578 -22.09 23.06 -30.24
CA ALA A 578 -23.50 23.45 -30.37
C ALA A 578 -24.34 22.46 -31.21
N HIS A 579 -23.75 21.85 -32.24
CA HIS A 579 -24.47 20.89 -33.09
C HIS A 579 -24.74 19.58 -32.34
N THR A 580 -23.70 19.02 -31.71
CA THR A 580 -23.84 17.81 -30.88
C THR A 580 -24.73 18.07 -29.67
N GLY A 581 -24.63 19.25 -29.05
CA GLY A 581 -25.50 19.68 -27.94
C GLY A 581 -26.97 19.73 -28.36
N SER A 582 -27.26 20.31 -29.53
CA SER A 582 -28.62 20.32 -30.09
C SER A 582 -29.15 18.92 -30.41
N HIS A 583 -28.29 18.02 -30.91
CA HIS A 583 -28.64 16.63 -31.15
C HIS A 583 -28.99 15.91 -29.84
N LEU A 584 -28.14 16.03 -28.81
CA LEU A 584 -28.39 15.47 -27.48
C LEU A 584 -29.68 16.01 -26.88
N PHE A 585 -29.92 17.32 -26.99
CA PHE A 585 -31.13 17.94 -26.47
C PHE A 585 -32.39 17.35 -27.12
N LYS A 586 -32.39 17.20 -28.45
CA LYS A 586 -33.53 16.63 -29.18
C LYS A 586 -33.69 15.12 -28.96
N GLY A 587 -32.62 14.34 -29.11
CA GLY A 587 -32.67 12.88 -29.01
C GLY A 587 -32.87 12.39 -27.58
N VAL A 588 -32.19 13.00 -26.60
CA VAL A 588 -32.22 12.57 -25.20
C VAL A 588 -33.34 13.26 -24.43
N LEU A 589 -33.31 14.59 -24.29
CA LEU A 589 -34.25 15.30 -23.41
C LEU A 589 -35.67 15.33 -23.99
N LEU A 590 -35.82 15.62 -25.28
CA LEU A 590 -37.13 15.67 -25.94
C LEU A 590 -37.61 14.31 -26.46
N GLY A 591 -36.70 13.37 -26.71
CA GLY A 591 -37.01 12.02 -27.21
C GLY A 591 -37.13 11.00 -26.09
N LEU A 592 -36.01 10.35 -25.73
CA LEU A 592 -35.96 9.23 -24.79
C LEU A 592 -36.52 9.58 -23.39
N LEU A 593 -36.33 10.82 -22.93
CA LEU A 593 -36.81 11.28 -21.62
C LEU A 593 -38.17 11.99 -21.68
N SER A 594 -38.89 11.95 -22.80
CA SER A 594 -40.19 12.64 -22.97
C SER A 594 -41.26 12.25 -21.96
N GLN A 595 -41.20 11.02 -21.42
CA GLN A 595 -42.15 10.50 -20.42
C GLN A 595 -41.56 10.48 -19.00
N LYS A 596 -40.38 11.07 -18.78
CA LYS A 596 -39.67 11.09 -17.49
C LYS A 596 -39.65 12.49 -16.91
N THR A 597 -39.39 12.60 -15.61
CA THR A 597 -39.22 13.90 -14.95
C THR A 597 -37.77 14.33 -15.11
N VAL A 598 -37.54 15.55 -15.62
CA VAL A 598 -36.18 16.05 -15.90
C VAL A 598 -35.98 17.40 -15.23
N VAL A 599 -34.94 17.53 -14.43
CA VAL A 599 -34.46 18.81 -13.90
C VAL A 599 -33.06 19.04 -14.45
N TYR A 600 -32.85 20.11 -15.20
CA TYR A 600 -31.55 20.42 -15.80
C TYR A 600 -31.11 21.84 -15.52
N VAL A 601 -29.86 21.98 -15.12
CA VAL A 601 -29.17 23.26 -15.00
C VAL A 601 -28.52 23.55 -16.34
N THR A 602 -28.69 24.76 -16.87
CA THR A 602 -28.00 25.19 -18.09
C THR A 602 -27.63 26.67 -18.03
N HIS A 603 -26.45 26.99 -18.55
CA HIS A 603 -26.04 28.37 -18.84
C HIS A 603 -26.42 28.80 -20.26
N GLN A 604 -26.77 27.86 -21.13
CA GLN A 604 -27.16 28.12 -22.52
C GLN A 604 -28.66 28.41 -22.57
N VAL A 605 -28.99 29.64 -22.97
CA VAL A 605 -30.36 30.18 -23.02
C VAL A 605 -31.22 29.42 -24.04
N GLU A 606 -30.62 28.95 -25.13
CA GLU A 606 -31.28 28.26 -26.25
C GLU A 606 -32.10 27.05 -25.79
N PHE A 607 -31.66 26.38 -24.73
CA PHE A 607 -32.31 25.18 -24.17
C PHE A 607 -33.43 25.48 -23.16
N LEU A 608 -33.66 26.76 -22.81
CA LEU A 608 -34.69 27.12 -21.84
C LEU A 608 -36.11 27.08 -22.43
N HIS A 609 -36.26 27.30 -23.74
CA HIS A 609 -37.57 27.38 -24.40
C HIS A 609 -38.40 26.10 -24.33
N ALA A 610 -37.76 24.93 -24.22
CA ALA A 610 -38.47 23.66 -24.20
C ALA A 610 -38.81 23.16 -22.79
N ALA A 611 -38.50 23.95 -21.75
CA ALA A 611 -38.85 23.62 -20.37
C ALA A 611 -40.32 23.97 -20.09
N ASP A 612 -40.99 23.09 -19.33
CA ASP A 612 -42.36 23.33 -18.87
C ASP A 612 -42.38 24.33 -17.70
N LEU A 613 -41.27 24.43 -16.95
CA LEU A 613 -41.03 25.43 -15.90
C LEU A 613 -39.56 25.85 -15.89
N ILE A 614 -39.31 27.16 -15.81
CA ILE A 614 -37.97 27.73 -15.66
C ILE A 614 -37.87 28.36 -14.27
N LEU A 615 -36.75 28.13 -13.59
CA LEU A 615 -36.42 28.68 -12.28
C LEU A 615 -35.19 29.59 -12.40
N VAL A 616 -35.35 30.86 -12.04
CA VAL A 616 -34.24 31.83 -11.99
C VAL A 616 -33.73 31.91 -10.57
N MET A 617 -32.46 31.55 -10.37
CA MET A 617 -31.77 31.59 -9.08
C MET A 617 -30.80 32.76 -8.98
N LYS A 618 -30.88 33.49 -7.86
CA LYS A 618 -29.96 34.58 -7.48
C LYS A 618 -29.71 34.50 -5.97
N ASP A 619 -28.45 34.59 -5.56
CA ASP A 619 -28.01 34.58 -4.15
C ASP A 619 -28.64 33.47 -3.28
N GLY A 620 -28.74 32.24 -3.82
CA GLY A 620 -29.27 31.09 -3.08
C GLY A 620 -30.79 31.09 -2.88
N ARG A 621 -31.54 31.92 -3.64
CA ARG A 621 -33.01 31.99 -3.63
C ARG A 621 -33.57 31.84 -5.04
N ILE A 622 -34.82 31.37 -5.14
CA ILE A 622 -35.59 31.40 -6.38
C ILE A 622 -36.25 32.79 -6.48
N THR A 623 -35.85 33.60 -7.46
CA THR A 623 -36.42 34.94 -7.65
C THR A 623 -37.62 34.94 -8.59
N GLN A 624 -37.60 34.08 -9.61
CA GLN A 624 -38.66 33.97 -10.61
C GLN A 624 -38.89 32.50 -10.97
N ALA A 625 -40.15 32.13 -11.20
CA ALA A 625 -40.56 30.81 -11.63
C ALA A 625 -41.77 30.93 -12.57
N GLY A 626 -41.71 30.30 -13.75
CA GLY A 626 -42.79 30.37 -14.74
C GLY A 626 -42.42 29.73 -16.07
N THR A 627 -43.30 29.86 -17.07
CA THR A 627 -42.96 29.49 -18.45
C THR A 627 -42.02 30.53 -19.07
N TYR A 628 -41.40 30.21 -20.20
CA TYR A 628 -40.50 31.13 -20.89
C TYR A 628 -41.17 32.48 -21.20
N GLU A 629 -42.43 32.47 -21.65
CA GLU A 629 -43.16 33.69 -21.95
C GLU A 629 -43.52 34.51 -20.70
N ASP A 630 -43.79 33.83 -19.58
CA ASP A 630 -44.15 34.48 -18.33
C ASP A 630 -42.96 35.25 -17.75
N ILE A 631 -41.80 34.58 -17.70
CA ILE A 631 -40.56 35.15 -17.15
C ILE A 631 -40.08 36.33 -17.99
N LEU A 632 -40.22 36.23 -19.32
CA LEU A 632 -39.84 37.29 -20.26
C LEU A 632 -40.72 38.55 -20.12
N LYS A 633 -41.98 38.39 -19.70
CA LYS A 633 -42.90 39.51 -19.41
C LYS A 633 -42.72 40.09 -17.99
N SER A 634 -42.28 39.27 -17.03
CA SER A 634 -42.29 39.64 -15.60
C SER A 634 -40.96 40.13 -15.01
N GLY A 635 -39.80 39.94 -15.67
CA GLY A 635 -38.51 39.94 -14.95
C GLY A 635 -37.39 40.86 -15.47
N SER A 636 -36.79 41.66 -14.57
CA SER A 636 -35.52 42.37 -14.81
C SER A 636 -34.29 41.45 -14.71
N ASP A 637 -34.25 40.50 -13.76
CA ASP A 637 -33.10 39.62 -13.53
C ASP A 637 -32.85 38.62 -14.67
N PHE A 638 -33.91 38.07 -15.27
CA PHE A 638 -33.78 37.18 -16.44
C PHE A 638 -33.31 37.96 -17.68
N MET A 639 -33.84 39.17 -17.89
CA MET A 639 -33.42 40.07 -18.96
C MET A 639 -31.95 40.52 -18.81
N GLU A 640 -31.47 40.72 -17.58
CA GLU A 640 -30.06 40.98 -17.29
C GLU A 640 -29.17 39.78 -17.69
N LEU A 641 -29.62 38.56 -17.40
CA LEU A 641 -28.92 37.33 -17.79
C LEU A 641 -28.89 37.15 -19.32
N LEU A 642 -30.02 37.40 -20.01
CA LEU A 642 -30.10 37.41 -21.47
C LEU A 642 -29.21 38.49 -22.10
N GLY A 643 -29.21 39.69 -21.55
CA GLY A 643 -28.37 40.79 -21.99
C GLY A 643 -26.88 40.49 -21.85
N ALA A 644 -26.47 39.94 -20.70
CA ALA A 644 -25.10 39.50 -20.46
C ALA A 644 -24.67 38.37 -21.41
N HIS A 645 -25.56 37.42 -21.70
CA HIS A 645 -25.30 36.34 -22.65
C HIS A 645 -25.13 36.86 -24.09
N ASN A 646 -26.03 37.73 -24.55
CA ASN A 646 -25.96 38.33 -25.88
C ASN A 646 -24.70 39.19 -26.06
N LEU A 647 -24.30 39.95 -25.03
CA LEU A 647 -23.05 40.72 -25.03
C LEU A 647 -21.81 39.81 -25.14
N ALA A 648 -21.82 38.66 -24.44
CA ALA A 648 -20.73 37.69 -24.53
C ALA A 648 -20.66 37.03 -25.93
N LEU A 649 -21.81 36.71 -26.53
CA LEU A 649 -21.87 36.16 -27.90
C LEU A 649 -21.42 37.18 -28.95
N SER A 650 -21.80 38.45 -28.83
CA SER A 650 -21.32 39.50 -29.75
C SER A 650 -19.80 39.70 -29.65
N ALA A 651 -19.23 39.66 -28.45
CA ALA A 651 -17.79 39.80 -28.26
C ALA A 651 -16.98 38.62 -28.83
N LEU A 652 -17.58 37.42 -28.93
CA LEU A 652 -16.96 36.25 -29.58
C LEU A 652 -17.05 36.33 -31.11
N ASN A 653 -18.14 36.86 -31.66
CA ASN A 653 -18.32 36.99 -33.11
C ASN A 653 -17.45 38.10 -33.73
N ASP A 654 -17.13 39.17 -32.98
CA ASP A 654 -16.20 40.21 -33.44
C ASP A 654 -14.75 39.72 -33.62
N SER A 655 -14.41 38.51 -33.14
CA SER A 655 -13.08 37.91 -33.30
C SER A 655 -12.91 37.03 -34.55
N LYS A 656 -13.94 36.90 -35.41
CA LYS A 656 -13.93 36.02 -36.61
C LYS A 656 -13.87 36.76 -37.97
N HIS A 657 -13.66 38.06 -37.99
CA HIS A 657 -13.45 38.79 -39.23
C HIS A 657 -12.02 39.32 -39.33
N GLU A 658 -11.10 38.48 -39.82
CA GLU A 658 -9.90 38.87 -40.58
C GLU A 658 -9.17 37.58 -41.06
N GLU A 659 -9.64 37.01 -42.17
CA GLU A 659 -8.79 36.18 -43.03
C GLU A 659 -8.53 36.96 -44.32
N PRO A 660 -7.26 37.23 -44.69
CA PRO A 660 -6.93 37.69 -46.03
C PRO A 660 -6.66 36.49 -46.94
N ASP A 661 -7.39 36.47 -48.06
CA ASP A 661 -7.08 35.73 -49.28
C ASP A 661 -5.62 35.96 -49.70
N CYS A 662 -4.89 34.89 -50.01
CA CYS A 662 -3.84 34.98 -51.04
C CYS A 662 -3.53 33.62 -51.66
N SER A 663 -4.14 33.37 -52.82
CA SER A 663 -3.71 32.40 -53.80
C SER A 663 -2.60 33.00 -54.68
N THR A 664 -1.38 32.48 -54.57
CA THR A 664 -0.44 32.45 -55.71
C THR A 664 0.64 31.39 -55.51
N THR A 665 0.58 30.39 -56.39
CA THR A 665 1.63 29.44 -56.72
C THR A 665 2.87 30.16 -57.26
N GLU A 666 4.03 29.92 -56.68
CA GLU A 666 5.31 29.86 -57.42
C GLU A 666 6.23 28.79 -56.83
N SER A 667 6.70 27.93 -57.72
CA SER A 667 7.65 26.84 -57.54
C SER A 667 9.08 27.35 -57.54
N ILE A 668 9.91 26.96 -56.56
CA ILE A 668 11.36 26.90 -56.73
C ILE A 668 11.90 25.62 -56.08
N THR A 669 12.33 24.70 -56.95
CA THR A 669 13.28 23.62 -56.70
C THR A 669 14.66 24.17 -56.35
N ASN A 670 15.34 23.63 -55.33
CA ASN A 670 16.67 23.02 -55.50
C ASN A 670 17.22 22.36 -54.23
N SER A 671 17.68 21.13 -54.45
CA SER A 671 18.74 20.35 -53.82
C SER A 671 19.71 21.05 -52.85
N ASN A 672 20.00 20.38 -51.73
CA ASN A 672 21.33 19.81 -51.49
C ASN A 672 21.27 18.75 -50.37
N GLU A 673 21.69 17.54 -50.73
CA GLU A 673 22.00 16.45 -49.82
C GLU A 673 23.26 16.79 -49.02
N ASP A 674 23.23 16.55 -47.71
CA ASP A 674 24.45 16.24 -46.96
C ASP A 674 24.16 15.12 -45.96
N THR A 675 24.75 13.98 -46.29
CA THR A 675 24.78 12.71 -45.57
C THR A 675 25.52 12.81 -44.23
N LEU A 676 24.83 12.55 -43.12
CA LEU A 676 25.46 12.07 -41.89
C LEU A 676 24.77 10.79 -41.43
N LYS A 677 25.53 9.70 -41.51
CA LYS A 677 25.15 8.34 -41.11
C LYS A 677 25.00 8.27 -39.59
N GLU A 678 23.79 7.98 -39.12
CA GLU A 678 23.55 7.43 -37.78
C GLU A 678 23.36 5.92 -37.89
N GLU A 679 24.17 5.16 -37.16
CA GLU A 679 24.11 3.71 -37.05
C GLU A 679 22.78 3.28 -36.41
N CYS A 680 21.86 2.74 -37.22
CA CYS A 680 20.72 1.98 -36.72
C CYS A 680 21.17 0.61 -36.22
N LEU A 681 21.07 0.40 -34.90
CA LEU A 681 20.96 -0.92 -34.30
C LEU A 681 19.70 -1.61 -34.85
N LYS A 682 19.89 -2.78 -35.46
CA LYS A 682 18.81 -3.66 -35.92
C LYS A 682 17.93 -4.07 -34.73
N PRO A 683 16.60 -4.04 -34.83
CA PRO A 683 15.76 -4.80 -33.92
C PRO A 683 15.89 -6.29 -34.25
N ASP A 684 16.10 -7.12 -33.23
CA ASP A 684 16.10 -8.58 -33.32
C ASP A 684 14.73 -9.09 -33.80
N ASP A 685 14.75 -10.06 -34.72
CA ASP A 685 13.61 -10.66 -35.43
C ASP A 685 12.62 -11.48 -34.55
N GLU A 686 12.64 -11.35 -33.22
CA GLU A 686 11.72 -12.05 -32.32
C GLU A 686 10.47 -11.23 -31.91
N THR A 687 10.41 -9.94 -32.24
CA THR A 687 9.25 -9.07 -31.91
C THR A 687 8.12 -9.11 -32.94
N ALA A 688 8.29 -9.77 -34.09
CA ALA A 688 7.27 -9.84 -35.13
C ALA A 688 6.10 -10.79 -34.80
N ALA A 689 6.26 -11.70 -33.83
CA ALA A 689 5.23 -12.66 -33.44
C ALA A 689 4.30 -12.20 -32.30
N ALA A 690 4.52 -11.02 -31.71
CA ALA A 690 3.71 -10.47 -30.61
C ALA A 690 2.69 -9.40 -31.06
N MET A 691 2.52 -9.19 -32.37
CA MET A 691 1.65 -8.15 -32.94
C MET A 691 0.18 -8.57 -33.17
N GLU A 692 -0.34 -9.60 -32.47
CA GLU A 692 -1.76 -9.97 -32.53
C GLU A 692 -2.65 -9.36 -31.41
N GLY A 693 -2.13 -8.43 -30.58
CA GLY A 693 -2.90 -7.77 -29.51
C GLY A 693 -2.96 -6.24 -29.56
N GLY A 694 -2.56 -5.63 -30.69
CA GLY A 694 -2.18 -4.22 -30.79
C GLY A 694 -3.32 -3.21 -30.96
N GLY A 695 -4.22 -3.06 -29.97
CA GLY A 695 -5.22 -1.99 -29.98
C GLY A 695 -5.46 -1.30 -28.62
N GLN A 696 -5.06 -1.88 -27.49
CA GLN A 696 -5.50 -1.36 -26.19
C GLN A 696 -4.86 0.01 -25.90
N LEU A 697 -5.68 1.04 -25.67
CA LEU A 697 -5.18 2.38 -25.33
C LEU A 697 -4.36 2.38 -24.04
N VAL A 698 -4.64 1.46 -23.11
CA VAL A 698 -3.83 1.24 -21.91
C VAL A 698 -3.19 -0.13 -22.03
N LYS A 699 -1.86 -0.21 -22.12
CA LYS A 699 -1.17 -1.50 -22.13
C LYS A 699 -1.17 -2.11 -20.73
N GLU A 700 -1.59 -3.38 -20.64
CA GLU A 700 -1.36 -4.16 -19.43
C GLU A 700 0.13 -4.28 -19.14
N GLU A 701 0.48 -4.41 -17.87
CA GLU A 701 1.86 -4.52 -17.46
C GLU A 701 2.38 -5.92 -17.75
N GLU A 702 3.30 -6.03 -18.71
CA GLU A 702 4.00 -7.29 -18.98
C GLU A 702 4.89 -7.64 -17.78
N ARG A 703 4.57 -8.76 -17.13
CA ARG A 703 5.42 -9.36 -16.10
C ARG A 703 6.43 -10.27 -16.78
N GLY A 704 7.72 -10.05 -16.53
CA GLY A 704 8.75 -11.02 -16.89
C GLY A 704 8.42 -12.38 -16.26
N LYS A 705 8.25 -13.40 -17.11
CA LYS A 705 7.96 -14.78 -16.68
C LYS A 705 9.29 -15.54 -16.54
N GLY A 706 9.48 -16.25 -15.43
CA GLY A 706 10.66 -17.07 -15.17
C GLY A 706 11.71 -16.42 -14.27
N ASN A 707 12.90 -17.02 -14.24
CA ASN A 707 13.98 -16.61 -13.33
C ASN A 707 14.68 -15.33 -13.79
N VAL A 708 15.08 -14.50 -12.84
CA VAL A 708 15.95 -13.35 -13.13
C VAL A 708 17.30 -13.87 -13.58
N GLY A 709 17.67 -13.60 -14.83
CA GLY A 709 18.96 -14.03 -15.37
C GLY A 709 20.14 -13.43 -14.60
N PHE A 710 21.20 -14.22 -14.41
CA PHE A 710 22.48 -13.75 -13.86
C PHE A 710 23.03 -12.45 -14.48
N PRO A 711 22.84 -12.17 -15.80
CA PRO A 711 23.28 -10.91 -16.40
C PRO A 711 22.70 -9.65 -15.72
N VAL A 712 21.51 -9.73 -15.13
CA VAL A 712 20.89 -8.61 -14.40
C VAL A 712 21.66 -8.31 -13.11
N TYR A 713 21.97 -9.34 -12.33
CA TYR A 713 22.79 -9.22 -11.12
C TYR A 713 24.20 -8.74 -11.45
N TRP A 714 24.80 -9.30 -12.49
CA TRP A 714 26.13 -8.89 -12.96
C TRP A 714 26.15 -7.42 -13.34
N LYS A 715 25.18 -6.97 -14.15
CA LYS A 715 25.05 -5.56 -14.56
C LYS A 715 24.89 -4.62 -13.37
N TYR A 716 24.13 -5.02 -12.34
CA TYR A 716 24.01 -4.25 -11.09
C TYR A 716 25.36 -4.14 -10.37
N LEU A 717 26.06 -5.27 -10.18
CA LEU A 717 27.34 -5.32 -9.49
C LEU A 717 28.46 -4.57 -10.22
N THR A 718 28.46 -4.53 -11.55
CA THR A 718 29.49 -3.86 -12.35
C THR A 718 29.19 -2.39 -12.66
N MET A 719 27.99 -1.89 -12.34
CA MET A 719 27.55 -0.54 -12.75
C MET A 719 28.42 0.58 -12.15
N VAL A 720 28.95 0.35 -10.95
CA VAL A 720 29.81 1.30 -10.24
C VAL A 720 31.25 0.79 -10.23
N TYR A 721 32.19 1.64 -10.65
CA TYR A 721 33.63 1.32 -10.71
C TYR A 721 33.99 0.03 -11.47
N GLY A 722 33.16 -0.41 -12.43
CA GLY A 722 33.38 -1.64 -13.17
C GLY A 722 33.39 -2.91 -12.29
N GLY A 723 32.79 -2.85 -11.09
CA GLY A 723 32.77 -3.98 -10.14
C GLY A 723 34.01 -4.11 -9.25
N ALA A 724 34.95 -3.16 -9.28
CA ALA A 724 36.20 -3.23 -8.49
C ALA A 724 35.99 -3.37 -6.96
N LEU A 725 34.85 -2.91 -6.43
CA LEU A 725 34.52 -3.02 -5.00
C LEU A 725 34.06 -4.42 -4.58
N VAL A 726 33.50 -5.21 -5.49
CA VAL A 726 32.95 -6.54 -5.22
C VAL A 726 33.99 -7.48 -4.57
N PRO A 727 35.20 -7.69 -5.15
CA PRO A 727 36.20 -8.58 -4.55
C PRO A 727 36.67 -8.10 -3.18
N ILE A 728 36.76 -6.79 -2.96
CA ILE A 728 37.17 -6.21 -1.67
C ILE A 728 36.11 -6.49 -0.60
N ILE A 729 34.82 -6.33 -0.94
CA ILE A 729 33.69 -6.62 -0.04
C ILE A 729 33.69 -8.11 0.35
N LEU A 730 33.89 -9.00 -0.62
CA LEU A 730 33.94 -10.45 -0.36
C LEU A 730 35.15 -10.84 0.50
N LEU A 731 36.31 -10.24 0.24
CA LEU A 731 37.53 -10.45 1.03
C LEU A 731 37.34 -10.01 2.49
N LEU A 732 36.75 -8.83 2.72
CA LEU A 732 36.47 -8.33 4.07
C LEU A 732 35.45 -9.21 4.80
N HIS A 733 34.45 -9.76 4.10
CA HIS A 733 33.50 -10.71 4.69
C HIS A 733 34.16 -12.04 5.05
N LEU A 734 35.01 -12.56 4.17
CA LEU A 734 35.78 -13.78 4.44
C LEU A 734 36.70 -13.58 5.64
N LEU A 735 37.42 -12.46 5.70
CA LEU A 735 38.32 -12.11 6.81
C LEU A 735 37.55 -12.00 8.13
N TYR A 736 36.39 -11.33 8.11
CA TYR A 736 35.48 -11.27 9.26
C TYR A 736 35.12 -12.68 9.76
N GLN A 737 34.70 -13.58 8.86
CA GLN A 737 34.28 -14.93 9.23
C GLN A 737 35.45 -15.75 9.80
N VAL A 738 36.63 -15.67 9.19
CA VAL A 738 37.84 -16.35 9.68
C VAL A 738 38.23 -15.85 11.07
N LEU A 739 38.23 -14.54 11.30
CA LEU A 739 38.57 -13.94 12.60
C LEU A 739 37.54 -14.30 13.68
N LEU A 740 36.26 -14.36 13.33
CA LEU A 740 35.19 -14.74 14.26
C LEU A 740 35.27 -16.22 14.63
N ILE A 741 35.53 -17.10 13.67
CA ILE A 741 35.79 -18.52 13.95
C ILE A 741 37.05 -18.66 14.82
N GLY A 742 38.12 -17.93 14.48
CA GLY A 742 39.37 -17.91 15.22
C GLY A 742 39.19 -17.47 16.68
N SER A 743 38.36 -16.46 16.94
CA SER A 743 38.08 -15.99 18.30
C SER A 743 37.36 -17.05 19.15
N ASN A 744 36.36 -17.73 18.58
CA ASN A 744 35.63 -18.80 19.23
C ASN A 744 36.53 -20.02 19.48
N TYR A 745 37.38 -20.37 18.50
CA TYR A 745 38.34 -21.47 18.63
C TYR A 745 39.39 -21.18 19.71
N TRP A 746 39.90 -19.95 19.78
CA TRP A 746 40.83 -19.50 20.81
C TRP A 746 40.21 -19.60 22.21
N MET A 747 38.99 -19.08 22.40
CA MET A 747 38.29 -19.14 23.69
C MET A 747 37.98 -20.57 24.12
N ALA A 748 37.65 -21.47 23.18
CA ALA A 748 37.37 -22.86 23.48
C ALA A 748 38.64 -23.68 23.80
N GLY A 749 39.72 -23.46 23.04
CA GLY A 749 40.96 -24.24 23.14
C GLY A 749 41.91 -23.80 24.27
N ALA A 750 41.88 -22.52 24.66
CA ALA A 750 42.78 -21.98 25.69
C ALA A 750 42.12 -21.88 27.09
N ALA A 751 40.84 -22.24 27.22
CA ALA A 751 40.17 -22.36 28.52
C ALA A 751 40.49 -23.70 29.20
N PRO A 752 40.67 -23.74 30.53
CA PRO A 752 40.93 -24.98 31.26
C PRO A 752 39.75 -25.95 31.15
N THR A 753 40.05 -27.23 30.98
CA THR A 753 39.08 -28.31 30.74
C THR A 753 38.38 -28.78 32.01
N SER A 754 38.96 -28.56 33.20
CA SER A 754 38.34 -28.88 34.49
C SER A 754 38.50 -27.74 35.50
N SER A 755 37.49 -27.57 36.36
CA SER A 755 37.49 -26.60 37.47
C SER A 755 38.63 -26.82 38.47
N LYS A 756 39.21 -28.03 38.51
CA LYS A 756 40.35 -28.39 39.37
C LYS A 756 41.70 -27.90 38.84
N ASP A 757 41.82 -27.70 37.53
CA ASP A 757 43.02 -27.18 36.84
C ASP A 757 42.92 -25.68 36.53
N ALA A 758 41.89 -25.01 37.05
CA ALA A 758 41.63 -23.59 36.87
C ALA A 758 42.67 -22.73 37.62
N LYS A 759 43.92 -22.76 37.18
CA LYS A 759 44.84 -21.64 37.41
C LYS A 759 44.18 -20.39 36.86
N GLN A 760 44.35 -19.30 37.60
CA GLN A 760 43.77 -17.98 37.34
C GLN A 760 43.84 -17.65 35.84
N ILE A 761 42.68 -17.56 35.19
CA ILE A 761 42.60 -17.17 33.77
C ILE A 761 43.37 -15.86 33.62
N GLY A 762 44.46 -15.90 32.85
CA GLY A 762 45.29 -14.74 32.63
C GLY A 762 44.54 -13.69 31.81
N TYR A 763 44.74 -12.41 32.15
CA TYR A 763 44.28 -11.27 31.33
C TYR A 763 44.66 -11.42 29.84
N ASN A 764 45.75 -12.15 29.56
CA ASN A 764 46.20 -12.48 28.19
C ASN A 764 45.15 -13.24 27.37
N LEU A 765 44.36 -14.15 27.98
CA LEU A 765 43.33 -14.92 27.27
C LEU A 765 42.22 -13.99 26.75
N ILE A 766 41.73 -13.12 27.64
CA ILE A 766 40.68 -12.13 27.35
C ILE A 766 41.19 -11.10 26.35
N ALA A 767 42.44 -10.64 26.48
CA ALA A 767 43.04 -9.65 25.59
C ALA A 767 43.12 -10.13 24.14
N VAL A 768 43.55 -11.38 23.91
CA VAL A 768 43.61 -11.97 22.55
C VAL A 768 42.21 -12.14 21.96
N TYR A 769 41.24 -12.61 22.74
CA TYR A 769 39.84 -12.68 22.30
C TYR A 769 39.30 -11.31 21.88
N VAL A 770 39.49 -10.28 22.71
CA VAL A 770 39.07 -8.92 22.40
C VAL A 770 39.71 -8.41 21.11
N ALA A 771 41.00 -8.69 20.90
CA ALA A 771 41.69 -8.30 19.68
C ALA A 771 41.06 -8.95 18.44
N PHE A 772 40.80 -10.27 18.44
CA PHE A 772 40.17 -10.95 17.31
C PHE A 772 38.79 -10.37 17.00
N VAL A 773 37.92 -10.25 18.01
CA VAL A 773 36.55 -9.79 17.76
C VAL A 773 36.54 -8.31 17.37
N PHE A 774 37.41 -7.47 17.95
CA PHE A 774 37.52 -6.07 17.54
C PHE A 774 37.95 -5.92 16.08
N VAL A 775 38.99 -6.65 15.64
CA VAL A 775 39.42 -6.62 14.23
C VAL A 775 38.30 -7.16 13.32
N SER A 776 37.57 -8.19 13.74
CA SER A 776 36.43 -8.72 12.99
C SER A 776 35.31 -7.66 12.82
N SER A 777 35.00 -6.89 13.87
CA SER A 777 34.02 -5.81 13.82
C SER A 777 34.48 -4.67 12.92
N VAL A 778 35.77 -4.32 12.94
CA VAL A 778 36.35 -3.33 12.01
C VAL A 778 36.23 -3.81 10.56
N CYS A 779 36.44 -5.10 10.27
CA CYS A 779 36.22 -5.66 8.94
C CYS A 779 34.77 -5.50 8.49
N ILE A 780 33.80 -5.75 9.38
CA ILE A 780 32.37 -5.51 9.11
C ILE A 780 32.11 -4.04 8.81
N LEU A 781 32.69 -3.10 9.56
CA LEU A 781 32.50 -1.66 9.34
C LEU A 781 32.94 -1.26 7.92
N PHE A 782 34.17 -1.63 7.53
CA PHE A 782 34.67 -1.33 6.18
C PHE A 782 33.84 -2.01 5.10
N ARG A 783 33.46 -3.28 5.30
CA ARG A 783 32.59 -4.01 4.37
C ARG A 783 31.25 -3.30 4.19
N SER A 784 30.61 -2.90 5.30
CA SER A 784 29.33 -2.19 5.26
C SER A 784 29.47 -0.83 4.56
N ILE A 785 30.49 -0.03 4.86
CA ILE A 785 30.71 1.26 4.18
C ILE A 785 30.89 1.08 2.66
N LEU A 786 31.69 0.10 2.23
CA LEU A 786 31.91 -0.17 0.81
C LEU A 786 30.63 -0.65 0.11
N LEU A 787 29.88 -1.54 0.77
CA LEU A 787 28.59 -2.03 0.27
C LEU A 787 27.58 -0.90 0.09
N GLU A 788 27.42 -0.05 1.11
CA GLU A 788 26.52 1.10 1.03
C GLU A 788 26.95 2.08 -0.06
N THR A 789 28.26 2.33 -0.19
CA THR A 789 28.83 3.19 -1.23
C THR A 789 28.53 2.68 -2.64
N ALA A 790 28.64 1.36 -2.86
CA ALA A 790 28.28 0.74 -4.12
C ALA A 790 26.77 0.84 -4.40
N GLY A 791 25.95 0.58 -3.37
CA GLY A 791 24.48 0.62 -3.44
C GLY A 791 23.92 1.96 -3.87
N TYR A 792 24.15 3.02 -3.07
CA TYR A 792 23.51 4.32 -3.34
C TYR A 792 24.01 4.95 -4.65
N LYS A 793 25.28 4.74 -5.03
CA LYS A 793 25.82 5.23 -6.31
C LYS A 793 25.18 4.52 -7.49
N THR A 794 24.99 3.20 -7.38
CA THR A 794 24.29 2.41 -8.41
C THR A 794 22.86 2.92 -8.56
N ALA A 795 22.19 3.16 -7.43
CA ALA A 795 20.83 3.67 -7.40
C ALA A 795 20.69 5.07 -8.03
N THR A 796 21.63 5.99 -7.77
CA THR A 796 21.67 7.31 -8.45
C THR A 796 21.90 7.20 -9.95
N ILE A 797 22.77 6.29 -10.42
CA ILE A 797 23.00 6.09 -11.86
C ILE A 797 21.72 5.56 -12.54
N LEU A 798 21.06 4.58 -11.92
CA LEU A 798 19.79 4.04 -12.41
C LEU A 798 18.70 5.12 -12.46
N PHE A 799 18.57 5.91 -11.39
CA PHE A 799 17.65 7.03 -11.32
C PHE A 799 17.82 8.01 -12.48
N ASN A 800 19.06 8.47 -12.71
CA ASN A 800 19.39 9.46 -13.73
C ASN A 800 19.10 8.92 -15.15
N LYS A 801 19.46 7.66 -15.41
CA LYS A 801 19.17 7.00 -16.69
C LYS A 801 17.67 6.87 -16.92
N MET A 802 16.93 6.40 -15.93
CA MET A 802 15.48 6.23 -16.00
C MET A 802 14.77 7.56 -16.28
N HIS A 803 15.06 8.62 -15.53
CA HIS A 803 14.42 9.92 -15.73
C HIS A 803 14.79 10.54 -17.08
N SER A 804 16.04 10.38 -17.53
CA SER A 804 16.43 10.83 -18.87
C SER A 804 15.64 10.12 -19.98
N CYS A 805 15.40 8.81 -19.84
CA CYS A 805 14.58 8.05 -20.77
C CYS A 805 13.10 8.47 -20.74
N ILE A 806 12.53 8.65 -19.54
CA ILE A 806 11.12 9.06 -19.38
C ILE A 806 10.89 10.42 -20.05
N PHE A 807 11.73 11.42 -19.80
CA PHE A 807 11.55 12.75 -20.38
C PHE A 807 11.72 12.75 -21.91
N ARG A 808 12.56 11.87 -22.45
CA ARG A 808 12.73 11.69 -23.91
C ARG A 808 11.64 10.85 -24.58
N ALA A 809 10.79 10.17 -23.81
CA ALA A 809 9.74 9.31 -24.36
C ALA A 809 8.69 10.14 -25.15
N PRO A 810 8.10 9.58 -26.23
CA PRO A 810 7.03 10.24 -26.99
C PRO A 810 5.72 10.32 -26.18
N MET A 811 4.78 11.19 -26.59
CA MET A 811 3.46 11.28 -25.92
C MET A 811 2.69 9.96 -25.93
N SER A 812 2.83 9.16 -27.00
CA SER A 812 2.23 7.82 -27.09
C SER A 812 2.60 6.90 -25.93
N PHE A 813 3.80 7.04 -25.34
CA PHE A 813 4.18 6.29 -24.15
C PHE A 813 3.36 6.70 -22.92
N PHE A 814 3.10 7.99 -22.74
CA PHE A 814 2.33 8.53 -21.61
C PHE A 814 0.83 8.30 -21.74
N ASP A 815 0.33 8.26 -22.97
CA ASP A 815 -1.08 7.93 -23.25
C ASP A 815 -1.31 6.42 -23.03
N ALA A 816 -0.33 5.58 -23.37
CA ALA A 816 -0.40 4.12 -23.21
C ALA A 816 -0.10 3.61 -21.79
N THR A 817 0.67 4.37 -21.01
CA THR A 817 1.17 3.95 -19.70
C THR A 817 0.57 4.82 -18.60
N PRO A 818 -0.22 4.25 -17.67
CA PRO A 818 -0.80 5.02 -16.58
C PRO A 818 0.27 5.79 -15.78
N SER A 819 0.02 7.06 -15.49
CA SER A 819 0.96 7.91 -14.74
C SER A 819 1.29 7.34 -13.36
N GLY A 820 0.33 6.66 -12.71
CA GLY A 820 0.54 5.93 -11.47
C GLY A 820 1.58 4.81 -11.59
N ARG A 821 1.66 4.12 -12.74
CA ARG A 821 2.65 3.07 -12.99
C ARG A 821 4.06 3.65 -13.10
N ILE A 822 4.21 4.72 -13.88
CA ILE A 822 5.49 5.44 -14.02
C ILE A 822 5.92 6.00 -12.66
N LEU A 823 4.98 6.60 -11.93
CA LEU A 823 5.24 7.14 -10.60
C LEU A 823 5.70 6.04 -9.64
N ASN A 824 5.06 4.87 -9.65
CA ASN A 824 5.44 3.74 -8.80
C ASN A 824 6.88 3.26 -9.07
N ARG A 825 7.32 3.25 -10.34
CA ARG A 825 8.73 2.99 -10.69
C ARG A 825 9.66 4.08 -10.15
N CYS A 826 9.27 5.35 -10.27
CA CYS A 826 10.03 6.50 -9.79
C CYS A 826 10.01 6.70 -8.25
N SER A 827 9.09 6.04 -7.53
CA SER A 827 8.93 6.15 -6.08
C SER A 827 9.32 4.86 -5.37
N THR A 828 8.50 3.82 -5.50
CA THR A 828 8.55 2.60 -4.68
C THR A 828 9.72 1.72 -5.10
N ASP A 829 9.85 1.46 -6.40
CA ASP A 829 10.95 0.62 -6.88
C ASP A 829 12.29 1.32 -6.72
N GLN A 830 12.34 2.63 -6.97
CA GLN A 830 13.53 3.42 -6.70
C GLN A 830 13.92 3.36 -5.21
N SER A 831 12.95 3.45 -4.30
CA SER A 831 13.17 3.29 -2.86
C SER A 831 13.77 1.93 -2.51
N GLU A 832 13.26 0.85 -3.11
CA GLU A 832 13.82 -0.49 -2.92
C GLU A 832 15.27 -0.59 -3.43
N VAL A 833 15.59 0.04 -4.57
CA VAL A 833 16.95 0.10 -5.10
C VAL A 833 17.88 0.92 -4.20
N ASP A 834 17.38 2.02 -3.63
CA ASP A 834 18.14 2.93 -2.76
C ASP A 834 18.48 2.30 -1.41
N GLU A 835 17.54 1.56 -0.81
CA GLU A 835 17.61 1.15 0.60
C GLU A 835 17.84 -0.37 0.78
N ASN A 836 17.29 -1.22 -0.09
CA ASN A 836 17.19 -2.67 0.17
C ASN A 836 18.03 -3.54 -0.76
N ILE A 837 18.08 -3.24 -2.06
CA ILE A 837 18.69 -4.15 -3.07
C ILE A 837 20.19 -4.37 -2.80
N SER A 838 20.92 -3.33 -2.40
CA SER A 838 22.37 -3.42 -2.17
C SER A 838 22.73 -4.57 -1.21
N TYR A 839 22.06 -4.65 -0.06
CA TYR A 839 22.29 -5.73 0.90
C TYR A 839 21.80 -7.09 0.40
N ARG A 840 20.61 -7.14 -0.22
CA ARG A 840 19.96 -8.39 -0.66
C ARG A 840 20.75 -9.14 -1.73
N VAL A 841 21.45 -8.43 -2.62
CA VAL A 841 22.28 -9.09 -3.66
C VAL A 841 23.46 -9.84 -3.03
N TYR A 842 24.04 -9.32 -1.94
CA TYR A 842 25.21 -9.94 -1.31
C TYR A 842 24.87 -10.92 -0.19
N VAL A 843 23.69 -10.80 0.45
CA VAL A 843 23.34 -11.60 1.63
C VAL A 843 23.43 -13.10 1.36
N VAL A 844 23.05 -13.57 0.17
CA VAL A 844 23.12 -14.98 -0.20
C VAL A 844 24.58 -15.47 -0.20
N VAL A 845 25.48 -14.69 -0.80
CA VAL A 845 26.91 -15.02 -0.84
C VAL A 845 27.51 -14.99 0.57
N PHE A 846 27.15 -14.00 1.39
CA PHE A 846 27.58 -13.93 2.78
C PHE A 846 27.12 -15.12 3.61
N LEU A 847 25.86 -15.54 3.46
CA LEU A 847 25.32 -16.72 4.13
C LEU A 847 26.01 -18.01 3.68
N MET A 848 26.34 -18.14 2.40
CA MET A 848 27.10 -19.29 1.90
C MET A 848 28.53 -19.34 2.46
N ILE A 849 29.24 -18.20 2.51
CA ILE A 849 30.56 -18.11 3.15
C ILE A 849 30.48 -18.51 4.63
N ASN A 850 29.46 -18.03 5.34
CA ASN A 850 29.26 -18.37 6.75
C ASN A 850 28.99 -19.87 6.94
N LEU A 851 28.08 -20.43 6.13
CA LEU A 851 27.74 -21.85 6.15
C LEU A 851 28.96 -22.74 5.88
N LEU A 852 29.74 -22.42 4.84
CA LEU A 852 30.98 -23.14 4.51
C LEU A 852 32.00 -23.06 5.65
N GLY A 853 32.14 -21.90 6.28
CA GLY A 853 33.00 -21.72 7.45
C GLY A 853 32.56 -22.61 8.63
N THR A 854 31.26 -22.66 8.93
CA THR A 854 30.72 -23.53 9.99
C THR A 854 30.91 -25.01 9.67
N ILE A 855 30.63 -25.44 8.43
CA ILE A 855 30.83 -26.82 7.99
C ILE A 855 32.31 -27.23 8.13
N THR A 856 33.23 -26.33 7.77
CA THR A 856 34.68 -26.57 7.87
C THR A 856 35.10 -26.84 9.31
N VAL A 857 34.64 -25.99 10.25
CA VAL A 857 34.94 -26.15 11.69
C VAL A 857 34.32 -27.43 12.24
N MET A 858 33.06 -27.72 11.91
CA MET A 858 32.39 -28.94 12.37
C MET A 858 33.06 -30.20 11.83
N SER A 859 33.51 -30.17 10.57
CA SER A 859 34.18 -31.32 9.92
C SER A 859 35.58 -31.57 10.51
N GLN A 860 36.28 -30.52 10.93
CA GLN A 860 37.54 -30.66 11.67
C GLN A 860 37.32 -31.34 13.02
N ALA A 861 36.26 -30.96 13.75
CA ALA A 861 35.94 -31.54 15.06
C ALA A 861 35.40 -32.97 14.94
N ALA A 862 34.56 -33.25 13.95
CA ALA A 862 33.96 -34.55 13.69
C ALA A 862 33.72 -34.74 12.17
N TRP A 863 34.62 -35.46 11.50
CA TRP A 863 34.57 -35.65 10.05
C TRP A 863 33.27 -36.34 9.57
N GLN A 864 32.62 -37.13 10.44
CA GLN A 864 31.36 -37.82 10.14
C GLN A 864 30.20 -36.85 9.87
N VAL A 865 30.28 -35.61 10.37
CA VAL A 865 29.27 -34.57 10.11
C VAL A 865 29.19 -34.24 8.62
N PHE A 866 30.30 -34.34 7.88
CA PHE A 866 30.32 -34.12 6.43
C PHE A 866 29.37 -35.07 5.69
N VAL A 867 29.27 -36.32 6.14
CA VAL A 867 28.35 -37.34 5.56
C VAL A 867 26.89 -36.96 5.77
N ILE A 868 26.56 -36.26 6.87
CA ILE A 868 25.20 -35.78 7.17
C ILE A 868 24.81 -34.60 6.28
N PHE A 869 25.77 -33.76 5.87
CA PHE A 869 25.47 -32.62 5.01
C PHE A 869 25.09 -33.01 3.58
N ILE A 870 25.60 -34.12 3.05
CA ILE A 870 25.26 -34.61 1.70
C ILE A 870 23.74 -34.82 1.52
N PRO A 871 23.04 -35.61 2.37
CA PRO A 871 21.60 -35.80 2.23
C PRO A 871 20.82 -34.52 2.56
N VAL A 872 21.31 -33.64 3.45
CA VAL A 872 20.65 -32.36 3.75
C VAL A 872 20.69 -31.43 2.53
N ILE A 873 21.86 -31.28 1.90
CA ILE A 873 22.02 -30.50 0.66
C ILE A 873 21.16 -31.11 -0.45
N SER A 874 21.17 -32.44 -0.59
CA SER A 874 20.34 -33.15 -1.56
C SER A 874 18.84 -32.90 -1.33
N ALA A 875 18.38 -32.90 -0.07
CA ALA A 875 17.01 -32.58 0.28
C ALA A 875 16.66 -31.11 0.01
N CYS A 876 17.59 -30.18 0.24
CA CYS A 876 17.40 -28.76 -0.09
C CYS A 876 17.29 -28.54 -1.60
N ILE A 877 18.16 -29.18 -2.40
CA ILE A 877 18.11 -29.12 -3.87
C ILE A 877 16.81 -29.75 -4.36
N TRP A 878 16.45 -30.93 -3.85
CA TRP A 878 15.19 -31.59 -4.19
C TRP A 878 13.97 -30.73 -3.84
N TYR A 879 13.99 -30.02 -2.71
CA TYR A 879 12.92 -29.10 -2.34
C TYR A 879 12.87 -27.88 -3.29
N GLN A 880 14.03 -27.37 -3.71
CA GLN A 880 14.14 -26.28 -4.69
C GLN A 880 13.74 -26.68 -6.12
N GLU A 881 13.86 -27.96 -6.49
CA GLU A 881 13.39 -28.48 -7.77
C GLU A 881 11.89 -28.82 -7.76
N LEU A 882 11.31 -29.01 -6.56
CA LEU A 882 9.87 -29.16 -6.36
C LEU A 882 9.12 -27.81 -6.30
N ASP A 883 9.76 -26.79 -5.73
CA ASP A 883 9.38 -25.37 -5.81
C ASP A 883 9.63 -24.81 -7.23
#